data_AF-A0A6A4PVX8-F1
#
_entry.id   AF-A0A6A4PVX8-F1
#
_cell.length_a   1.000
_cell.length_b   1.000
_cell.length_c   1.000
_cell.angle_alpha   90.00
_cell.angle_beta   90.00
_cell.angle_gamma   90.00
#
_symmetry.space_group_name_H-M   'P 1'
#
loop_
_entity.id
_entity.type
_entity.pdbx_description
1 polymer ?
#
loop_
_entity_poly.entity_id
_entity_poly.type
_entity_poly.pdbx_seq_one_letter_code
_entity_poly.pdbx_strand_id
1 'polypeptide(L)'
;MCVMLLYVSETSHVVACEFVAEDHTAQLSLRIVQWLEGLTSKALDLEAKVRGSHVGSYLPSSGVWHHTQRYLKKGASDGNVVHHLDFDAPTRENANILPDDKKQDESLLEDLWTLLRAGRLEEACGLCRSAGQPWRAASLCPFGDLDQFPSIDTLVKNGKNRTLQAVEFESGIGHQWHLWKWASYCASEKMAELGGKYEAAVYAAQCSNLKQMLPLCTDWESACWAMAKSWLDVQVDLEVTRSLPGGVDQLRTFSDAIDGSHGLANGSIDASNGPENWPIQVLNQQPRHISSLLQKLHSGEMIHEAVTRQCKEQQRQVQMALMLADIPHILDLIWSWIAPSEDDQNVFRPHGDPQMIRFGAHLVLVLRYLLAEQMKDTFKDKILSVGDNILHVYALFLFSKEHEELVGIYASQLAAHRCIDLFVHMMELRLNSSIHVKYKIFISAMEYLPFSSVDDSKGNFEDIIERILLRSREVKVSKYDNLSDVAEQHRLQSLEKAKVIQWLCFTPPSTITNVKDVSEKLLLRALVHSNILFREFALISMWRVPAMPIGAHTALGFLAEPLKQLSDTLEISEDYNFSEDYNFSEDLREFQDWREYYSCDATYRNWLKIELENAEVSISELSLEEKERAISTAKETLNASLSLLERKETPWLTSTDQVYESAEPVFLELHATAMLCLPSGECLCPDATVCTTLMSALYSSAGEEVVLSRQLMINVSISSRDNYCIDVVLRCVAIAGDGLGPNDLNNGGILGTVMAAGFKGELPRFQAGVTMEISRLDAWYSDKEGTLVCPATYIVKGLCRRCCLPEVILRSMQVSVSLMGSGVLPDCHDKLIELVGSPEPRFLHLFSQQQLQEFLLFEREYSICKMELAEE
;
A
#
# COMPACT_ATOMS: atom_id res chain seq x y z
N MET A 1 23.92 -56.04 -55.43
CA MET A 1 24.32 -56.48 -54.08
C MET A 1 24.39 -55.22 -53.22
N CYS A 2 23.57 -55.19 -52.17
CA CYS A 2 23.11 -54.02 -51.44
C CYS A 2 24.20 -53.05 -50.97
N VAL A 3 24.16 -51.81 -51.48
CA VAL A 3 24.59 -50.63 -50.71
C VAL A 3 23.37 -50.27 -49.87
N MET A 4 23.25 -50.94 -48.74
CA MET A 4 22.31 -50.56 -47.69
C MET A 4 22.86 -49.25 -47.11
N LEU A 5 22.15 -48.15 -47.35
CA LEU A 5 22.30 -46.90 -46.63
C LEU A 5 22.31 -47.23 -45.13
N LEU A 6 23.50 -47.24 -44.53
CA LEU A 6 23.70 -47.30 -43.08
C LEU A 6 23.12 -46.01 -42.50
N TYR A 7 21.86 -46.09 -42.04
CA TYR A 7 21.37 -45.20 -40.99
C TYR A 7 22.42 -45.26 -39.86
N VAL A 8 23.08 -44.14 -39.59
CA VAL A 8 23.96 -44.04 -38.42
C VAL A 8 23.05 -44.20 -37.20
N SER A 9 23.21 -45.30 -36.48
CA SER A 9 22.48 -45.56 -35.23
C SER A 9 22.76 -44.43 -34.23
N GLU A 10 21.69 -43.81 -33.72
CA GLU A 10 21.78 -42.87 -32.60
C GLU A 10 22.35 -43.58 -31.37
N THR A 11 23.29 -42.95 -30.67
CA THR A 11 23.89 -43.49 -29.43
C THR A 11 22.93 -43.30 -28.25
N SER A 12 23.07 -44.06 -27.18
CA SER A 12 22.25 -43.91 -25.97
C SER A 12 22.25 -42.48 -25.40
N HIS A 13 23.39 -41.79 -25.47
CA HIS A 13 23.51 -40.39 -25.08
C HIS A 13 22.66 -39.42 -25.94
N VAL A 14 22.52 -39.69 -27.24
CA VAL A 14 21.71 -38.85 -28.14
C VAL A 14 20.23 -39.05 -27.82
N VAL A 15 19.80 -40.30 -27.64
CA VAL A 15 18.45 -40.65 -27.17
C VAL A 15 18.12 -39.95 -25.85
N ALA A 16 19.04 -39.97 -24.89
CA ALA A 16 18.87 -39.27 -23.61
C ALA A 16 18.72 -37.74 -23.78
N CYS A 17 19.53 -37.13 -24.66
CA CYS A 17 19.46 -35.69 -24.92
C CYS A 17 18.16 -35.28 -25.64
N GLU A 18 17.71 -36.07 -26.60
CA GLU A 18 16.45 -35.84 -27.33
C GLU A 18 15.25 -35.95 -26.39
N PHE A 19 15.22 -36.98 -25.55
CA PHE A 19 14.19 -37.13 -24.52
C PHE A 19 14.07 -35.93 -23.59
N VAL A 20 15.19 -35.44 -23.06
CA VAL A 20 15.18 -34.28 -22.16
C VAL A 20 14.85 -32.98 -22.89
N ALA A 21 15.10 -32.92 -24.20
CA ALA A 21 14.70 -31.77 -25.02
C ALA A 21 13.19 -31.76 -25.32
N GLU A 22 12.57 -32.93 -25.52
CA GLU A 22 11.17 -33.09 -25.91
C GLU A 22 10.20 -33.20 -24.73
N ASP A 23 10.57 -33.90 -23.65
CA ASP A 23 9.71 -34.09 -22.48
C ASP A 23 9.80 -32.91 -21.51
N HIS A 24 8.66 -32.23 -21.30
CA HIS A 24 8.60 -31.05 -20.42
C HIS A 24 8.92 -31.36 -18.94
N THR A 25 8.63 -32.57 -18.46
CA THR A 25 8.87 -32.95 -17.05
C THR A 25 10.34 -33.28 -16.83
N ALA A 26 10.96 -33.97 -17.79
CA ALA A 26 12.40 -34.23 -17.82
C ALA A 26 13.17 -32.92 -17.95
N GLN A 27 12.75 -32.01 -18.83
CA GLN A 27 13.36 -30.69 -18.99
C GLN A 27 13.26 -29.85 -17.70
N LEU A 28 12.11 -29.87 -17.03
CA LEU A 28 11.92 -29.20 -15.74
C LEU A 28 12.85 -29.79 -14.66
N SER A 29 12.93 -31.11 -14.58
CA SER A 29 13.80 -31.81 -13.63
C SER A 29 15.28 -31.53 -13.91
N LEU A 30 15.69 -31.48 -15.17
CA LEU A 30 17.04 -31.06 -15.57
C LEU A 30 17.36 -29.66 -15.05
N ARG A 31 16.45 -28.70 -15.24
CA ARG A 31 16.64 -27.32 -14.75
C ARG A 31 16.76 -27.25 -13.24
N ILE A 32 15.98 -28.07 -12.52
CA ILE A 32 16.07 -28.19 -11.05
C ILE A 32 17.46 -28.70 -10.65
N VAL A 33 17.95 -29.76 -11.28
CA VAL A 33 19.27 -30.32 -11.00
C VAL A 33 20.37 -29.30 -11.27
N GLN A 34 20.37 -28.68 -12.45
CA GLN A 34 21.35 -27.65 -12.83
C GLN A 34 21.32 -26.44 -11.89
N TRP A 35 20.15 -26.03 -11.42
CA TRP A 35 20.01 -24.96 -10.45
C TRP A 35 20.67 -25.33 -9.12
N LEU A 36 20.39 -26.52 -8.58
CA LEU A 36 20.93 -26.99 -7.30
C LEU A 36 22.44 -27.24 -7.36
N GLU A 37 22.94 -27.82 -8.45
CA GLU A 37 24.37 -27.99 -8.71
C GLU A 37 25.06 -26.63 -8.84
N GLY A 38 24.44 -25.69 -9.55
CA GLY A 38 24.95 -24.32 -9.70
C GLY A 38 25.00 -23.55 -8.38
N LEU A 39 24.03 -23.75 -7.48
CA LEU A 39 24.07 -23.18 -6.12
C LEU A 39 25.25 -23.75 -5.33
N THR A 40 25.40 -25.07 -5.33
CA THR A 40 26.47 -25.78 -4.62
C THR A 40 27.83 -25.37 -5.17
N SER A 41 27.99 -25.32 -6.49
CA SER A 41 29.22 -24.90 -7.16
C SER A 41 29.64 -23.47 -6.80
N LYS A 42 28.69 -22.52 -6.78
CA LYS A 42 28.95 -21.15 -6.33
C LYS A 42 29.35 -21.08 -4.86
N ALA A 43 28.77 -21.93 -4.01
CA ALA A 43 29.16 -22.00 -2.60
C ALA A 43 30.61 -22.49 -2.44
N LEU A 44 31.02 -23.49 -3.22
CA LEU A 44 32.41 -23.97 -3.25
C LEU A 44 33.38 -22.88 -3.74
N ASP A 45 33.02 -22.15 -4.79
CA ASP A 45 33.87 -21.05 -5.29
C ASP A 45 34.04 -19.93 -4.25
N LEU A 46 33.00 -19.66 -3.44
CA LEU A 46 33.07 -18.71 -2.34
C LEU A 46 33.98 -19.25 -1.22
N GLU A 47 33.86 -20.52 -0.88
CA GLU A 47 34.72 -21.17 0.11
C GLU A 47 36.20 -21.16 -0.32
N ALA A 48 36.48 -21.48 -1.58
CA ALA A 48 37.82 -21.43 -2.15
C ALA A 48 38.43 -20.02 -2.07
N LYS A 49 37.63 -18.96 -2.28
CA LYS A 49 38.08 -17.57 -2.12
C LYS A 49 38.45 -17.22 -0.68
N VAL A 50 37.76 -17.81 0.29
CA VAL A 50 37.97 -17.52 1.73
C VAL A 50 39.08 -18.39 2.33
N ARG A 51 39.08 -19.69 2.04
CA ARG A 51 39.97 -20.70 2.63
C ARG A 51 41.16 -21.06 1.74
N GLY A 52 41.17 -20.63 0.48
CA GLY A 52 42.20 -20.95 -0.52
C GLY A 52 41.93 -22.25 -1.29
N SER A 53 41.11 -23.16 -0.76
CA SER A 53 40.65 -24.39 -1.42
C SER A 53 39.28 -24.81 -0.86
N HIS A 54 38.46 -25.46 -1.68
CA HIS A 54 37.18 -26.07 -1.32
C HIS A 54 37.23 -27.61 -1.23
N VAL A 55 38.38 -28.21 -1.56
CA VAL A 55 38.68 -29.64 -1.39
C VAL A 55 40.05 -29.85 -0.77
N GLY A 56 40.28 -31.03 -0.20
CA GLY A 56 41.57 -31.45 0.36
C GLY A 56 42.68 -31.62 -0.68
N SER A 57 43.92 -31.61 -0.20
CA SER A 57 45.10 -31.95 -1.00
C SER A 57 45.56 -33.37 -0.66
N TYR A 58 45.51 -34.25 -1.65
CA TYR A 58 45.83 -35.66 -1.51
C TYR A 58 47.15 -35.98 -2.23
N LEU A 59 48.00 -36.76 -1.56
CA LEU A 59 49.26 -37.20 -2.15
C LEU A 59 49.03 -38.39 -3.07
N PRO A 60 49.81 -38.57 -4.15
CA PRO A 60 49.74 -39.76 -5.00
C PRO A 60 49.94 -41.08 -4.24
N SER A 61 50.59 -41.03 -3.08
CA SER A 61 50.78 -42.19 -2.20
C SER A 61 49.52 -42.64 -1.47
N SER A 62 48.46 -41.84 -1.44
CA SER A 62 47.18 -42.18 -0.81
C SER A 62 46.52 -43.38 -1.51
N GLY A 63 46.61 -43.47 -2.83
CA GLY A 63 46.06 -44.59 -3.61
C GLY A 63 46.73 -45.95 -3.43
N VAL A 64 47.87 -46.03 -2.72
CA VAL A 64 48.61 -47.29 -2.48
C VAL A 64 48.42 -47.80 -1.04
N TRP A 65 47.56 -47.15 -0.25
CA TRP A 65 47.38 -47.40 1.19
C TRP A 65 48.72 -47.53 1.90
N HIS A 66 49.49 -46.45 1.87
CA HIS A 66 50.91 -46.47 2.23
C HIS A 66 51.19 -46.99 3.65
N HIS A 67 50.27 -46.79 4.62
CA HIS A 67 50.43 -47.37 5.96
C HIS A 67 50.22 -48.88 5.93
N THR A 68 49.18 -49.35 5.25
CA THR A 68 48.85 -50.76 5.05
C THR A 68 49.97 -51.47 4.29
N GLN A 69 50.50 -50.86 3.23
CA GLN A 69 51.67 -51.37 2.51
C GLN A 69 52.90 -51.52 3.43
N ARG A 70 53.18 -50.52 4.27
CA ARG A 70 54.31 -50.59 5.22
C ARG A 70 54.09 -51.66 6.29
N TYR A 71 52.85 -51.85 6.72
CA TYR A 71 52.47 -52.89 7.67
C TYR A 71 52.70 -54.29 7.09
N LEU A 72 52.24 -54.53 5.86
CA LEU A 72 52.46 -55.80 5.16
C LEU A 72 53.94 -56.08 4.89
N LYS A 73 54.71 -55.06 4.49
CA LYS A 73 56.17 -55.19 4.28
C LYS A 73 56.95 -55.57 5.55
N LYS A 74 56.41 -55.30 6.74
CA LYS A 74 57.02 -55.68 8.02
C LYS A 74 56.73 -57.13 8.42
N GLY A 75 55.98 -57.89 7.61
CA GLY A 75 55.62 -59.28 7.88
C GLY A 75 54.62 -59.45 9.02
N ALA A 76 53.92 -58.38 9.41
CA ALA A 76 52.84 -58.44 10.38
C ALA A 76 51.59 -59.05 9.71
N SER A 77 51.06 -60.13 10.28
CA SER A 77 49.85 -60.79 9.79
C SER A 77 48.77 -60.71 10.86
N ASP A 78 47.72 -59.95 10.56
CA ASP A 78 46.46 -59.95 11.30
C ASP A 78 45.38 -60.42 10.31
N GLY A 79 44.57 -61.41 10.70
CA GLY A 79 43.52 -61.96 9.84
C GLY A 79 42.39 -60.96 9.53
N ASN A 80 42.40 -59.78 10.17
CA ASN A 80 41.45 -58.71 9.92
C ASN A 80 42.00 -57.61 8.98
N VAL A 81 43.25 -57.70 8.53
CA VAL A 81 43.88 -56.73 7.62
C VAL A 81 44.11 -57.36 6.24
N VAL A 82 43.83 -56.60 5.18
CA VAL A 82 44.02 -57.06 3.79
C VAL A 82 45.45 -57.52 3.51
N HIS A 83 45.60 -58.56 2.72
CA HIS A 83 46.89 -59.13 2.29
C HIS A 83 47.35 -58.60 0.93
N HIS A 84 46.43 -58.11 0.10
CA HIS A 84 46.73 -57.50 -1.19
C HIS A 84 46.40 -55.99 -1.18
N LEU A 85 47.04 -55.23 -2.08
CA LEU A 85 46.96 -53.76 -2.17
C LEU A 85 46.20 -53.28 -3.42
N ASP A 86 45.50 -54.17 -4.10
CA ASP A 86 44.53 -53.82 -5.14
C ASP A 86 43.24 -53.28 -4.51
N PHE A 87 42.55 -52.42 -5.26
CA PHE A 87 41.42 -51.65 -4.75
C PHE A 87 40.22 -52.51 -4.33
N ASP A 88 40.09 -53.73 -4.87
CA ASP A 88 39.07 -54.70 -4.52
C ASP A 88 39.50 -55.66 -3.39
N ALA A 89 40.72 -55.55 -2.85
CA ALA A 89 41.17 -56.39 -1.74
C ALA A 89 40.23 -56.35 -0.52
N PRO A 90 39.71 -55.17 -0.07
CA PRO A 90 38.80 -55.11 1.07
C PRO A 90 37.49 -55.87 0.84
N THR A 91 36.94 -55.82 -0.37
CA THR A 91 35.69 -56.50 -0.72
C THR A 91 35.91 -57.99 -0.98
N ARG A 92 36.98 -58.36 -1.68
CA ARG A 92 37.31 -59.74 -2.05
C ARG A 92 37.75 -60.57 -0.85
N GLU A 93 38.55 -59.99 0.05
CA GLU A 93 39.08 -60.67 1.24
C GLU A 93 38.18 -60.52 2.46
N ASN A 94 37.18 -59.61 2.40
CA ASN A 94 36.32 -59.25 3.53
C ASN A 94 37.15 -58.84 4.77
N ALA A 95 38.19 -58.02 4.52
CA ALA A 95 39.16 -57.54 5.50
C ALA A 95 39.35 -56.03 5.39
N ASN A 96 39.91 -55.40 6.42
CA ASN A 96 40.03 -53.94 6.49
C ASN A 96 41.43 -53.45 6.10
N ILE A 97 41.52 -52.24 5.57
CA ILE A 97 42.78 -51.48 5.53
C ILE A 97 43.05 -50.85 6.90
N LEU A 98 44.28 -50.39 7.12
CA LEU A 98 44.61 -49.73 8.40
C LEU A 98 43.77 -48.46 8.61
N PRO A 99 43.44 -48.11 9.87
CA PRO A 99 42.54 -46.98 10.18
C PRO A 99 42.98 -45.63 9.58
N ASP A 100 44.28 -45.37 9.50
CA ASP A 100 44.82 -44.13 8.94
C ASP A 100 44.55 -44.03 7.42
N ASP A 101 44.76 -45.12 6.68
CA ASP A 101 44.46 -45.16 5.25
C ASP A 101 42.94 -45.13 5.01
N LYS A 102 42.15 -45.82 5.85
CA LYS A 102 40.67 -45.75 5.80
C LYS A 102 40.17 -44.32 6.00
N LYS A 103 40.72 -43.59 6.96
CA LYS A 103 40.35 -42.20 7.21
C LYS A 103 40.73 -41.27 6.04
N GLN A 104 41.88 -41.50 5.41
CA GLN A 104 42.28 -40.75 4.23
C GLN A 104 41.36 -41.02 3.04
N ASP A 105 40.98 -42.28 2.82
CA ASP A 105 40.03 -42.64 1.77
C ASP A 105 38.66 -42.00 2.00
N GLU A 106 38.15 -42.03 3.23
CA GLU A 106 36.85 -41.40 3.53
C GLU A 106 36.89 -39.88 3.37
N SER A 107 37.98 -39.21 3.71
CA SER A 107 38.15 -37.76 3.45
C SER A 107 38.13 -37.45 1.95
N LEU A 108 38.84 -38.26 1.15
CA LEU A 108 38.84 -38.10 -0.30
C LEU A 108 37.43 -38.32 -0.87
N LEU A 109 36.73 -39.36 -0.43
CA LEU A 109 35.38 -39.67 -0.88
C LEU A 109 34.35 -38.61 -0.46
N GLU A 110 34.52 -37.99 0.69
CA GLU A 110 33.72 -36.84 1.14
C GLU A 110 33.89 -35.63 0.21
N ASP A 111 35.13 -35.32 -0.20
CA ASP A 111 35.40 -34.27 -1.18
C ASP A 111 34.83 -34.63 -2.56
N LEU A 112 34.94 -35.90 -2.98
CA LEU A 112 34.33 -36.38 -4.23
C LEU A 112 32.81 -36.25 -4.20
N TRP A 113 32.16 -36.65 -3.12
CA TRP A 113 30.72 -36.46 -2.90
C TRP A 113 30.33 -34.98 -3.03
N THR A 114 31.13 -34.09 -2.45
CA THR A 114 30.91 -32.64 -2.52
C THR A 114 31.03 -32.10 -3.95
N LEU A 115 32.05 -32.51 -4.70
CA LEU A 115 32.23 -32.11 -6.10
C LEU A 115 31.14 -32.66 -7.03
N LEU A 116 30.68 -33.90 -6.81
CA LEU A 116 29.59 -34.49 -7.58
C LEU A 116 28.27 -33.74 -7.37
N ARG A 117 27.94 -33.34 -6.14
CA ARG A 117 26.76 -32.50 -5.85
C ARG A 117 26.84 -31.10 -6.46
N ALA A 118 28.03 -30.64 -6.82
CA ALA A 118 28.25 -29.37 -7.49
C ALA A 118 28.29 -29.48 -9.02
N GLY A 119 28.05 -30.68 -9.59
CA GLY A 119 28.19 -30.93 -11.02
C GLY A 119 29.63 -30.83 -11.54
N ARG A 120 30.64 -30.86 -10.66
CA ARG A 120 32.07 -30.68 -10.99
C ARG A 120 32.76 -32.03 -11.24
N LEU A 121 32.20 -32.83 -12.14
CA LEU A 121 32.67 -34.20 -12.44
C LEU A 121 34.13 -34.24 -12.88
N GLU A 122 34.54 -33.34 -13.78
CA GLU A 122 35.92 -33.28 -14.29
C GLU A 122 36.94 -33.05 -13.15
N GLU A 123 36.60 -32.18 -12.21
CA GLU A 123 37.44 -31.91 -11.04
C GLU A 123 37.47 -33.10 -10.08
N ALA A 124 36.34 -33.78 -9.88
CA ALA A 124 36.31 -35.01 -9.08
C ALA A 124 37.23 -36.08 -9.68
N CYS A 125 37.21 -36.26 -11.00
CA CYS A 125 38.13 -37.15 -11.70
C CYS A 125 39.59 -36.68 -11.59
N GLY A 126 39.84 -35.37 -11.66
CA GLY A 126 41.16 -34.77 -11.41
C GLY A 126 41.69 -35.06 -10.00
N LEU A 127 40.82 -34.97 -8.99
CA LEU A 127 41.14 -35.25 -7.59
C LEU A 127 41.46 -36.73 -7.36
N CYS A 128 40.69 -37.65 -7.94
CA CYS A 128 41.01 -39.08 -7.94
C CYS A 128 42.39 -39.38 -8.55
N ARG A 129 42.72 -38.75 -9.68
CA ARG A 129 44.01 -38.93 -10.36
C ARG A 129 45.17 -38.39 -9.52
N SER A 130 45.01 -37.21 -8.90
CA SER A 130 46.05 -36.61 -8.06
C SER A 130 46.31 -37.39 -6.77
N ALA A 131 45.28 -38.02 -6.20
CA ALA A 131 45.37 -38.92 -5.05
C ALA A 131 46.02 -40.29 -5.37
N GLY A 132 46.33 -40.56 -6.64
CA GLY A 132 46.89 -41.86 -7.07
C GLY A 132 45.83 -42.96 -7.23
N GLN A 133 44.56 -42.59 -7.39
CA GLN A 133 43.42 -43.51 -7.56
C GLN A 133 42.74 -43.34 -8.93
N PRO A 134 43.48 -43.52 -10.05
CA PRO A 134 42.92 -43.32 -11.39
C PRO A 134 41.78 -44.30 -11.73
N TRP A 135 41.72 -45.44 -11.05
CA TRP A 135 40.62 -46.41 -11.16
C TRP A 135 39.28 -45.82 -10.71
N ARG A 136 39.27 -44.97 -9.66
CA ARG A 136 38.05 -44.24 -9.24
C ARG A 136 37.61 -43.25 -10.31
N ALA A 137 38.55 -42.51 -10.89
CA ALA A 137 38.25 -41.60 -12.00
C ALA A 137 37.64 -42.34 -13.21
N ALA A 138 38.15 -43.53 -13.54
CA ALA A 138 37.61 -44.36 -14.61
C ALA A 138 36.19 -44.88 -14.28
N SER A 139 35.91 -45.20 -13.01
CA SER A 139 34.58 -45.64 -12.58
C SER A 139 33.53 -44.53 -12.59
N LEU A 140 33.95 -43.27 -12.39
CA LEU A 140 33.08 -42.09 -12.46
C LEU A 140 32.79 -41.65 -13.91
N CYS A 141 33.70 -41.93 -14.84
CA CYS A 141 33.59 -41.54 -16.25
C CYS A 141 33.80 -42.76 -17.18
N PRO A 142 32.80 -43.66 -17.31
CA PRO A 142 32.98 -44.98 -17.95
C PRO A 142 33.26 -44.93 -19.46
N PHE A 143 32.96 -43.83 -20.16
CA PHE A 143 33.15 -43.71 -21.62
C PHE A 143 34.26 -42.73 -22.04
N GLY A 144 35.21 -42.41 -21.15
CA GLY A 144 36.43 -41.66 -21.49
C GLY A 144 36.21 -40.14 -21.56
N ASP A 145 36.20 -39.50 -20.38
CA ASP A 145 36.02 -38.05 -20.16
C ASP A 145 34.74 -37.43 -20.80
N LEU A 146 33.76 -38.23 -21.27
CA LEU A 146 32.42 -37.70 -21.56
C LEU A 146 31.70 -37.39 -20.26
N ASP A 147 31.27 -36.13 -20.13
CA ASP A 147 30.07 -35.83 -19.36
C ASP A 147 28.87 -36.49 -20.06
N GLN A 148 28.22 -37.39 -19.34
CA GLN A 148 27.08 -38.19 -19.81
C GLN A 148 25.75 -37.60 -19.37
N PHE A 149 25.78 -36.46 -18.67
CA PHE A 149 24.58 -35.80 -18.22
C PHE A 149 23.84 -35.18 -19.42
N PRO A 150 22.57 -35.57 -19.67
CA PRO A 150 21.85 -35.14 -20.86
C PRO A 150 21.58 -33.63 -20.82
N SER A 151 21.95 -32.93 -21.89
CA SER A 151 21.72 -31.49 -21.99
C SER A 151 21.31 -31.04 -23.41
N ILE A 152 20.62 -29.91 -23.49
CA ILE A 152 20.22 -29.31 -24.76
C ILE A 152 21.46 -28.79 -25.51
N ASP A 153 22.45 -28.26 -24.80
CA ASP A 153 23.70 -27.77 -25.39
C ASP A 153 24.50 -28.89 -26.05
N THR A 154 24.51 -30.09 -25.46
CA THR A 154 25.17 -31.27 -26.04
C THR A 154 24.46 -31.78 -27.29
N LEU A 155 23.14 -31.65 -27.36
CA LEU A 155 22.35 -31.98 -28.56
C LEU A 155 22.69 -31.03 -29.72
N VAL A 156 22.72 -29.71 -29.46
CA VAL A 156 23.01 -28.68 -30.46
C VAL A 156 24.44 -28.75 -30.98
N LYS A 157 25.42 -29.14 -30.14
CA LYS A 157 26.83 -29.27 -30.52
C LYS A 157 27.14 -30.51 -31.36
N ASN A 158 26.14 -31.27 -31.81
CA ASN A 158 26.26 -32.46 -32.65
C ASN A 158 27.07 -33.56 -31.94
N GLY A 159 26.45 -34.18 -30.92
CA GLY A 159 26.97 -35.21 -30.02
C GLY A 159 27.45 -36.52 -30.65
N LYS A 160 28.22 -36.46 -31.75
CA LYS A 160 28.81 -37.61 -32.43
C LYS A 160 30.13 -37.97 -31.77
N ASN A 161 30.05 -38.51 -30.55
CA ASN A 161 31.22 -39.04 -29.90
C ASN A 161 31.62 -40.37 -30.54
N ARG A 162 32.74 -40.36 -31.28
CA ARG A 162 33.22 -41.53 -32.03
C ARG A 162 33.57 -42.71 -31.12
N THR A 163 33.98 -42.44 -29.88
CA THR A 163 34.34 -43.49 -28.90
C THR A 163 33.09 -44.21 -28.41
N LEU A 164 32.06 -43.47 -27.98
CA LEU A 164 30.79 -44.07 -27.55
C LEU A 164 30.11 -44.79 -28.72
N GLN A 165 30.12 -44.20 -29.92
CA GLN A 165 29.61 -44.85 -31.13
C GLN A 165 30.31 -46.18 -31.42
N ALA A 166 31.63 -46.26 -31.26
CA ALA A 166 32.37 -47.51 -31.49
C ALA A 166 32.01 -48.58 -30.45
N VAL A 167 31.94 -48.19 -29.17
CA VAL A 167 31.56 -49.10 -28.07
C VAL A 167 30.15 -49.65 -28.29
N GLU A 168 29.19 -48.78 -28.59
CA GLU A 168 27.79 -49.19 -28.77
C GLU A 168 27.54 -49.92 -30.10
N PHE A 169 28.39 -49.69 -31.12
CA PHE A 169 28.37 -50.49 -32.33
C PHE A 169 28.78 -51.95 -32.06
N GLU A 170 29.72 -52.18 -31.14
CA GLU A 170 30.20 -53.51 -30.78
C GLU A 170 29.27 -54.24 -29.80
N SER A 171 28.73 -53.53 -28.79
CA SER A 171 27.93 -54.14 -27.71
C SER A 171 26.43 -53.97 -27.84
N GLY A 172 25.95 -53.14 -28.77
CA GLY A 172 24.59 -52.63 -28.81
C GLY A 172 24.43 -51.32 -28.02
N ILE A 173 23.49 -50.49 -28.46
CA ILE A 173 23.12 -49.20 -27.85
C ILE A 173 22.73 -49.42 -26.39
N GLY A 174 23.23 -48.62 -25.45
CA GLY A 174 22.80 -48.66 -24.04
C GLY A 174 23.23 -49.89 -23.23
N HIS A 175 23.80 -50.93 -23.85
CA HIS A 175 24.20 -52.15 -23.14
C HIS A 175 25.29 -51.89 -22.09
N GLN A 176 26.38 -51.21 -22.49
CA GLN A 176 27.48 -50.86 -21.58
C GLN A 176 27.06 -49.83 -20.54
N TRP A 177 26.10 -48.96 -20.88
CA TRP A 177 25.49 -48.00 -19.96
C TRP A 177 24.76 -48.73 -18.83
N HIS A 178 23.86 -49.66 -19.15
CA HIS A 178 23.16 -50.47 -18.14
C HIS A 178 24.12 -51.33 -17.32
N LEU A 179 25.14 -51.91 -17.95
CA LEU A 179 26.16 -52.68 -17.23
C LEU A 179 26.91 -51.82 -16.21
N TRP A 180 27.32 -50.61 -16.59
CA TRP A 180 27.98 -49.69 -15.68
C TRP A 180 27.07 -49.23 -14.53
N LYS A 181 25.82 -48.89 -14.82
CA LYS A 181 24.81 -48.53 -13.81
C LYS A 181 24.59 -49.67 -12.81
N TRP A 182 24.43 -50.89 -13.31
CA TRP A 182 24.28 -52.09 -12.50
C TRP A 182 25.51 -52.37 -11.63
N ALA A 183 26.71 -52.28 -12.22
CA ALA A 183 27.97 -52.45 -11.48
C ALA A 183 28.12 -51.40 -10.37
N SER A 184 27.75 -50.14 -10.65
CA SER A 184 27.75 -49.04 -9.69
C SER A 184 26.73 -49.28 -8.55
N TYR A 185 25.56 -49.83 -8.87
CA TYR A 185 24.58 -50.25 -7.86
C TYR A 185 25.13 -51.34 -6.94
N CYS A 186 25.70 -52.41 -7.50
CA CYS A 186 26.33 -53.48 -6.72
C CYS A 186 27.46 -52.94 -5.85
N ALA A 187 28.30 -52.05 -6.38
CA ALA A 187 29.33 -51.37 -5.61
C ALA A 187 28.74 -50.56 -4.46
N SER A 188 27.68 -49.77 -4.71
CA SER A 188 27.04 -48.94 -3.68
C SER A 188 26.49 -49.75 -2.51
N GLU A 189 25.78 -50.87 -2.78
CA GLU A 189 25.25 -51.73 -1.71
C GLU A 189 26.38 -52.44 -0.97
N LYS A 190 27.40 -52.93 -1.68
CA LYS A 190 28.52 -53.64 -1.04
C LYS A 190 29.35 -52.73 -0.15
N MET A 191 29.60 -51.50 -0.56
CA MET A 191 30.35 -50.54 0.26
C MET A 191 29.55 -50.09 1.48
N ALA A 192 28.22 -49.98 1.35
CA ALA A 192 27.34 -49.71 2.49
C ALA A 192 27.41 -50.83 3.55
N GLU A 193 27.43 -52.10 3.13
CA GLU A 193 27.60 -53.25 4.04
C GLU A 193 28.94 -53.21 4.81
N LEU A 194 30.00 -52.75 4.15
CA LEU A 194 31.34 -52.60 4.74
C LEU A 194 31.50 -51.33 5.59
N GLY A 195 30.44 -50.52 5.70
CA GLY A 195 30.39 -49.29 6.50
C GLY A 195 31.04 -48.08 5.84
N GLY A 196 31.32 -48.13 4.53
CA GLY A 196 31.86 -47.01 3.75
C GLY A 196 30.74 -46.07 3.31
N LYS A 197 30.61 -44.92 4.00
CA LYS A 197 29.45 -44.01 3.82
C LYS A 197 29.55 -43.23 2.51
N TYR A 198 30.66 -42.52 2.32
CA TYR A 198 30.83 -41.64 1.15
C TYR A 198 31.11 -42.45 -0.10
N GLU A 199 31.81 -43.58 0.00
CA GLU A 199 32.01 -44.49 -1.14
C GLU A 199 30.68 -45.05 -1.67
N ALA A 200 29.82 -45.52 -0.76
CA ALA A 200 28.48 -45.98 -1.14
C ALA A 200 27.69 -44.88 -1.83
N ALA A 201 27.73 -43.64 -1.31
CA ALA A 201 26.99 -42.51 -1.87
C ALA A 201 27.54 -42.04 -3.23
N VAL A 202 28.87 -42.03 -3.42
CA VAL A 202 29.52 -41.68 -4.69
C VAL A 202 29.09 -42.64 -5.81
N TYR A 203 29.07 -43.95 -5.55
CA TYR A 203 28.58 -44.93 -6.52
C TYR A 203 27.06 -44.90 -6.66
N ALA A 204 26.33 -44.66 -5.57
CA ALA A 204 24.88 -44.52 -5.60
C ALA A 204 24.41 -43.34 -6.46
N ALA A 205 25.16 -42.23 -6.47
CA ALA A 205 24.88 -41.08 -7.32
C ALA A 205 25.01 -41.37 -8.82
N GLN A 206 25.80 -42.38 -9.19
CA GLN A 206 25.95 -42.81 -10.58
C GLN A 206 24.80 -43.72 -11.01
N CYS A 207 24.18 -44.47 -10.09
CA CYS A 207 23.15 -45.45 -10.38
C CYS A 207 21.77 -45.14 -9.77
N SER A 208 21.54 -43.91 -9.32
CA SER A 208 20.25 -43.47 -8.77
C SER A 208 19.76 -44.27 -7.54
N ASN A 209 20.69 -44.76 -6.71
CA ASN A 209 20.37 -45.52 -5.50
C ASN A 209 20.11 -44.57 -4.30
N LEU A 210 18.89 -44.03 -4.23
CA LEU A 210 18.46 -43.08 -3.19
C LEU A 210 18.64 -43.61 -1.77
N LYS A 211 18.52 -44.93 -1.55
CA LYS A 211 18.73 -45.57 -0.25
C LYS A 211 20.09 -45.22 0.35
N GLN A 212 21.13 -45.13 -0.47
CA GLN A 212 22.49 -44.84 -0.02
C GLN A 212 22.85 -43.35 -0.10
N MET A 213 22.17 -42.57 -0.94
CA MET A 213 22.40 -41.12 -1.08
C MET A 213 21.74 -40.30 0.04
N LEU A 214 20.44 -40.53 0.28
CA LEU A 214 19.62 -39.69 1.17
C LEU A 214 20.13 -39.58 2.62
N PRO A 215 20.72 -40.62 3.23
CA PRO A 215 21.27 -40.53 4.58
C PRO A 215 22.41 -39.49 4.73
N LEU A 216 23.09 -39.11 3.64
CA LEU A 216 24.14 -38.08 3.64
C LEU A 216 23.62 -36.69 3.26
N CYS A 217 22.36 -36.57 2.87
CA CYS A 217 21.73 -35.32 2.50
C CYS A 217 21.20 -34.61 3.75
N THR A 218 22.04 -33.78 4.39
CA THR A 218 21.71 -33.09 5.65
C THR A 218 20.95 -31.77 5.46
N ASP A 219 20.86 -31.29 4.23
CA ASP A 219 20.20 -30.02 3.85
C ASP A 219 19.24 -30.23 2.68
N TRP A 220 18.27 -29.32 2.54
CA TRP A 220 17.20 -29.43 1.56
C TRP A 220 17.72 -29.46 0.13
N GLU A 221 18.71 -28.63 -0.22
CA GLU A 221 19.33 -28.61 -1.54
C GLU A 221 19.88 -29.98 -1.91
N SER A 222 20.63 -30.61 -1.01
CA SER A 222 21.24 -31.92 -1.23
C SER A 222 20.20 -33.04 -1.38
N ALA A 223 19.15 -33.04 -0.57
CA ALA A 223 18.09 -34.05 -0.64
C ALA A 223 17.22 -33.86 -1.90
N CYS A 224 16.88 -32.62 -2.23
CA CYS A 224 16.14 -32.27 -3.43
C CYS A 224 16.94 -32.63 -4.70
N TRP A 225 18.24 -32.32 -4.72
CA TRP A 225 19.14 -32.68 -5.80
C TRP A 225 19.21 -34.19 -5.98
N ALA A 226 19.43 -34.94 -4.89
CA ALA A 226 19.50 -36.40 -4.94
C ALA A 226 18.25 -37.01 -5.56
N MET A 227 17.06 -36.57 -5.13
CA MET A 227 15.79 -37.06 -5.69
C MET A 227 15.55 -36.63 -7.12
N ALA A 228 15.80 -35.36 -7.47
CA ALA A 228 15.53 -34.84 -8.80
C ALA A 228 16.49 -35.45 -9.84
N LYS A 229 17.78 -35.53 -9.50
CA LYS A 229 18.81 -36.19 -10.33
C LYS A 229 18.51 -37.66 -10.49
N SER A 230 18.27 -38.38 -9.39
CA SER A 230 17.97 -39.81 -9.42
C SER A 230 16.73 -40.12 -10.26
N TRP A 231 15.67 -39.30 -10.13
CA TRP A 231 14.46 -39.44 -10.93
C TRP A 231 14.75 -39.22 -12.43
N LEU A 232 15.44 -38.13 -12.77
CA LEU A 232 15.81 -37.82 -14.16
C LEU A 232 16.65 -38.94 -14.79
N ASP A 233 17.68 -39.39 -14.08
CA ASP A 233 18.57 -40.47 -14.51
C ASP A 233 17.78 -41.77 -14.77
N VAL A 234 16.81 -42.11 -13.91
CA VAL A 234 15.97 -43.31 -14.12
C VAL A 234 15.00 -43.13 -15.28
N GLN A 235 14.44 -41.94 -15.51
CA GLN A 235 13.61 -41.68 -16.70
C GLN A 235 14.44 -41.85 -17.98
N VAL A 236 15.69 -41.36 -17.97
CA VAL A 236 16.63 -41.55 -19.06
C VAL A 236 16.94 -43.04 -19.27
N ASP A 237 17.20 -43.80 -18.21
CA ASP A 237 17.44 -45.24 -18.30
C ASP A 237 16.23 -45.99 -18.90
N LEU A 238 15.00 -45.62 -18.51
CA LEU A 238 13.78 -46.19 -19.07
C LEU A 238 13.61 -45.85 -20.57
N GLU A 239 13.98 -44.63 -20.96
CA GLU A 239 13.91 -44.18 -22.34
C GLU A 239 14.96 -44.84 -23.24
N VAL A 240 16.19 -44.96 -22.75
CA VAL A 240 17.25 -45.73 -23.42
C VAL A 240 16.83 -47.19 -23.56
N THR A 241 16.18 -47.76 -22.54
CA THR A 241 15.62 -49.11 -22.60
C THR A 241 14.50 -49.22 -23.63
N ARG A 242 13.64 -48.21 -23.74
CA ARG A 242 12.55 -48.15 -24.74
C ARG A 242 13.06 -48.27 -26.16
N SER A 243 14.21 -47.66 -26.42
CA SER A 243 14.87 -47.62 -27.73
C SER A 243 15.59 -48.92 -28.11
N LEU A 244 15.66 -49.91 -27.20
CA LEU A 244 16.25 -51.23 -27.46
C LEU A 244 15.30 -52.19 -28.21
N PRO A 245 15.82 -53.14 -29.01
CA PRO A 245 15.03 -54.25 -29.55
C PRO A 245 14.41 -55.10 -28.43
N GLY A 246 13.07 -55.15 -28.35
CA GLY A 246 12.35 -55.84 -27.25
C GLY A 246 12.16 -55.00 -25.99
N GLY A 247 12.62 -53.73 -25.99
CA GLY A 247 12.52 -52.82 -24.85
C GLY A 247 11.08 -52.54 -24.39
N VAL A 248 10.12 -52.54 -25.32
CA VAL A 248 8.68 -52.36 -24.99
C VAL A 248 8.14 -53.47 -24.10
N ASP A 249 8.57 -54.72 -24.32
CA ASP A 249 8.14 -55.86 -23.50
C ASP A 249 8.86 -55.88 -22.14
N GLN A 250 10.12 -55.42 -22.09
CA GLN A 250 10.85 -55.20 -20.84
C GLN A 250 10.21 -54.11 -19.97
N LEU A 251 9.81 -52.98 -20.58
CA LEU A 251 9.11 -51.89 -19.88
C LEU A 251 7.75 -52.33 -19.32
N ARG A 252 7.01 -53.18 -20.03
CA ARG A 252 5.77 -53.78 -19.50
C ARG A 252 6.04 -54.62 -18.25
N THR A 253 7.10 -55.42 -18.29
CA THR A 253 7.54 -56.22 -17.13
C THR A 253 7.92 -55.34 -15.94
N PHE A 254 8.56 -54.19 -16.19
CA PHE A 254 8.87 -53.22 -15.13
C PHE A 254 7.61 -52.56 -14.56
N SER A 255 6.64 -52.20 -15.40
CA SER A 255 5.35 -51.63 -14.96
C SER A 255 4.56 -52.61 -14.08
N ASP A 256 4.49 -53.88 -14.47
CA ASP A 256 3.82 -54.92 -13.70
C ASP A 256 4.49 -55.15 -12.33
N ALA A 257 5.82 -55.03 -12.25
CA ALA A 257 6.57 -55.11 -10.99
C ALA A 257 6.30 -53.92 -10.04
N ILE A 258 5.94 -52.75 -10.58
CA ILE A 258 5.59 -51.55 -9.79
C ILE A 258 4.14 -51.66 -9.26
N ASP A 259 3.20 -52.13 -10.09
CA ASP A 259 1.77 -52.19 -9.74
C ASP A 259 1.38 -53.41 -8.88
N GLY A 260 2.17 -54.49 -8.88
CA GLY A 260 1.92 -55.71 -8.12
C GLY A 260 2.11 -55.63 -6.58
N SER A 261 2.37 -54.45 -6.02
CA SER A 261 2.85 -54.28 -4.63
C SER A 261 1.77 -54.17 -3.54
N HIS A 262 0.68 -54.94 -3.64
CA HIS A 262 -0.27 -55.12 -2.51
C HIS A 262 -0.19 -56.50 -1.81
N GLY A 263 0.78 -57.37 -2.14
CA GLY A 263 0.80 -58.72 -1.56
C GLY A 263 2.15 -59.44 -1.35
N LEU A 264 3.30 -58.84 -1.65
CA LEU A 264 4.62 -59.51 -1.52
C LEU A 264 5.62 -58.69 -0.70
N ALA A 265 5.23 -58.33 0.53
CA ALA A 265 6.19 -57.96 1.55
C ALA A 265 6.88 -59.25 2.06
N ASN A 266 8.05 -59.60 1.48
CA ASN A 266 9.15 -60.43 2.06
C ASN A 266 9.99 -61.23 1.05
N GLY A 267 9.93 -60.96 -0.27
CA GLY A 267 10.95 -61.47 -1.19
C GLY A 267 12.01 -60.40 -1.46
N SER A 268 13.27 -60.59 -1.05
CA SER A 268 14.37 -59.80 -1.60
C SER A 268 14.37 -59.96 -3.11
N ILE A 269 14.25 -58.88 -3.86
CA ILE A 269 14.71 -58.89 -5.25
C ILE A 269 16.23 -58.99 -5.14
N ASP A 270 16.74 -60.22 -5.15
CA ASP A 270 18.17 -60.48 -5.01
C ASP A 270 18.95 -59.70 -6.07
N ALA A 271 20.12 -59.19 -5.69
CA ALA A 271 21.10 -58.56 -6.57
C ALA A 271 21.59 -59.50 -7.71
N SER A 272 21.09 -60.73 -7.78
CA SER A 272 21.39 -61.76 -8.79
C SER A 272 20.72 -61.53 -10.15
N ASN A 273 19.84 -60.54 -10.29
CA ASN A 273 19.28 -60.16 -11.58
C ASN A 273 20.34 -59.34 -12.35
N GLY A 274 20.83 -59.89 -13.46
CA GLY A 274 21.91 -59.33 -14.25
C GLY A 274 21.62 -57.95 -14.88
N PRO A 275 22.58 -57.38 -15.64
CA PRO A 275 22.52 -56.02 -16.18
C PRO A 275 21.35 -55.79 -17.14
N GLU A 276 20.75 -56.85 -17.69
CA GLU A 276 19.63 -56.81 -18.63
C GLU A 276 18.31 -56.33 -18.00
N ASN A 277 18.20 -56.33 -16.66
CA ASN A 277 16.99 -55.92 -15.94
C ASN A 277 17.11 -54.51 -15.31
N TRP A 278 18.16 -53.76 -15.62
CA TRP A 278 18.27 -52.37 -15.19
C TRP A 278 17.12 -51.52 -15.77
N PRO A 279 16.50 -50.56 -15.04
CA PRO A 279 16.79 -50.08 -13.69
C PRO A 279 15.92 -50.67 -12.55
N ILE A 280 15.41 -51.91 -12.66
CA ILE A 280 14.37 -52.46 -11.74
C ILE A 280 14.70 -52.34 -10.24
N GLN A 281 15.98 -52.43 -9.88
CA GLN A 281 16.46 -52.40 -8.49
C GLN A 281 16.24 -51.04 -7.81
N VAL A 282 16.22 -49.95 -8.58
CA VAL A 282 16.07 -48.58 -8.06
C VAL A 282 14.71 -47.97 -8.35
N LEU A 283 13.87 -48.61 -9.19
CA LEU A 283 12.53 -48.10 -9.56
C LEU A 283 11.64 -47.81 -8.35
N ASN A 284 11.56 -48.73 -7.39
CA ASN A 284 10.73 -48.57 -6.20
C ASN A 284 11.21 -47.45 -5.26
N GLN A 285 12.45 -46.99 -5.41
CA GLN A 285 13.00 -45.88 -4.63
C GLN A 285 12.57 -44.53 -5.21
N GLN A 286 12.28 -44.45 -6.51
CA GLN A 286 12.03 -43.18 -7.21
C GLN A 286 10.68 -42.56 -6.86
N PRO A 287 10.56 -41.22 -6.91
CA PRO A 287 9.24 -40.58 -6.90
C PRO A 287 8.49 -40.86 -8.22
N ARG A 288 7.16 -40.96 -8.19
CA ARG A 288 6.36 -41.15 -9.42
C ARG A 288 6.28 -39.86 -10.24
N HIS A 289 6.06 -38.74 -9.56
CA HIS A 289 5.98 -37.40 -10.13
C HIS A 289 6.74 -36.40 -9.26
N ILE A 290 6.97 -35.19 -9.76
CA ILE A 290 7.59 -34.09 -9.00
C ILE A 290 6.80 -33.80 -7.71
N SER A 291 5.47 -33.89 -7.72
CA SER A 291 4.66 -33.75 -6.49
C SER A 291 4.98 -34.82 -5.44
N SER A 292 5.19 -36.07 -5.87
CA SER A 292 5.60 -37.16 -4.98
C SER A 292 7.03 -36.97 -4.44
N LEU A 293 7.92 -36.35 -5.22
CA LEU A 293 9.26 -35.95 -4.76
C LEU A 293 9.14 -34.98 -3.58
N LEU A 294 8.34 -33.93 -3.75
CA LEU A 294 8.13 -32.93 -2.70
C LEU A 294 7.48 -33.53 -1.44
N GLN A 295 6.51 -34.43 -1.61
CA GLN A 295 5.92 -35.17 -0.50
C GLN A 295 6.97 -36.03 0.24
N LYS A 296 7.84 -36.72 -0.50
CA LYS A 296 8.95 -37.48 0.08
C LYS A 296 9.91 -36.59 0.86
N LEU A 297 10.20 -35.37 0.42
CA LEU A 297 11.02 -34.41 1.21
C LEU A 297 10.35 -34.02 2.54
N HIS A 298 9.03 -33.90 2.56
CA HIS A 298 8.28 -33.55 3.77
C HIS A 298 8.17 -34.67 4.80
N SER A 299 8.07 -35.93 4.37
CA SER A 299 7.71 -37.03 5.27
C SER A 299 8.38 -38.38 4.97
N GLY A 300 9.45 -38.40 4.18
CA GLY A 300 10.17 -39.63 3.85
C GLY A 300 10.95 -40.18 5.05
N GLU A 301 10.86 -41.49 5.30
CA GLU A 301 11.53 -42.15 6.44
C GLU A 301 13.06 -42.02 6.40
N MET A 302 13.63 -41.95 5.19
CA MET A 302 15.08 -41.85 4.98
C MET A 302 15.60 -40.41 4.93
N ILE A 303 14.74 -39.43 5.19
CA ILE A 303 15.08 -38.01 5.10
C ILE A 303 15.57 -37.50 6.45
N HIS A 304 16.67 -36.77 6.41
CA HIS A 304 17.22 -36.13 7.60
C HIS A 304 16.23 -35.11 8.18
N GLU A 305 16.04 -35.11 9.50
CA GLU A 305 15.04 -34.26 10.18
C GLU A 305 15.19 -32.76 9.85
N ALA A 306 16.43 -32.30 9.66
CA ALA A 306 16.71 -30.92 9.26
C ALA A 306 16.09 -30.55 7.91
N VAL A 307 16.01 -31.48 6.96
CA VAL A 307 15.37 -31.27 5.65
C VAL A 307 13.87 -31.08 5.83
N THR A 308 13.21 -31.95 6.60
CA THR A 308 11.77 -31.83 6.91
C THR A 308 11.44 -30.50 7.58
N ARG A 309 12.33 -30.01 8.46
CA ARG A 309 12.20 -28.68 9.06
C ARG A 309 12.37 -27.57 8.02
N GLN A 310 13.37 -27.66 7.16
CA GLN A 310 13.61 -26.68 6.08
C GLN A 310 12.47 -26.63 5.07
N CYS A 311 11.80 -27.75 4.77
CA CYS A 311 10.59 -27.76 3.93
C CYS A 311 9.46 -26.86 4.46
N LYS A 312 9.45 -26.53 5.77
CA LYS A 312 8.47 -25.63 6.38
C LYS A 312 8.89 -24.16 6.31
N GLU A 313 10.14 -23.86 5.92
CA GLU A 313 10.59 -22.47 5.75
C GLU A 313 9.88 -21.81 4.57
N GLN A 314 9.47 -20.55 4.73
CA GLN A 314 8.68 -19.82 3.73
C GLN A 314 9.36 -19.80 2.35
N GLN A 315 10.68 -19.60 2.32
CA GLN A 315 11.47 -19.57 1.09
C GLN A 315 11.43 -20.92 0.35
N ARG A 316 11.48 -22.04 1.09
CA ARG A 316 11.39 -23.39 0.50
C ARG A 316 10.00 -23.70 -0.01
N GLN A 317 8.96 -23.29 0.72
CA GLN A 317 7.58 -23.46 0.25
C GLN A 317 7.35 -22.75 -1.09
N VAL A 318 7.87 -21.53 -1.26
CA VAL A 318 7.84 -20.81 -2.54
C VAL A 318 8.62 -21.56 -3.62
N GLN A 319 9.86 -22.00 -3.34
CA GLN A 319 10.67 -22.75 -4.31
C GLN A 319 10.00 -24.05 -4.75
N MET A 320 9.44 -24.82 -3.82
CA MET A 320 8.72 -26.06 -4.11
C MET A 320 7.45 -25.82 -4.95
N ALA A 321 6.71 -24.75 -4.67
CA ALA A 321 5.55 -24.39 -5.48
C ALA A 321 5.95 -23.91 -6.89
N LEU A 322 7.09 -23.20 -7.03
CA LEU A 322 7.66 -22.83 -8.34
C LEU A 322 8.08 -24.07 -9.14
N MET A 323 8.64 -25.09 -8.47
CA MET A 323 8.96 -26.38 -9.10
C MET A 323 7.72 -27.10 -9.64
N LEU A 324 6.54 -26.87 -9.07
CA LEU A 324 5.26 -27.39 -9.58
C LEU A 324 4.59 -26.46 -10.60
N ALA A 325 5.18 -25.28 -10.87
CA ALA A 325 4.59 -24.20 -11.64
C ALA A 325 3.19 -23.75 -11.13
N ASP A 326 2.92 -23.91 -9.83
CA ASP A 326 1.65 -23.52 -9.20
C ASP A 326 1.72 -22.09 -8.66
N ILE A 327 1.69 -21.12 -9.57
CA ILE A 327 1.71 -19.70 -9.24
C ILE A 327 0.49 -19.24 -8.41
N PRO A 328 -0.76 -19.68 -8.70
CA PRO A 328 -1.91 -19.39 -7.85
C PRO A 328 -1.69 -19.75 -6.39
N HIS A 329 -1.09 -20.90 -6.10
CA HIS A 329 -0.79 -21.34 -4.74
C HIS A 329 0.28 -20.48 -4.08
N ILE A 330 1.31 -20.05 -4.83
CA ILE A 330 2.35 -19.13 -4.30
C ILE A 330 1.72 -17.84 -3.80
N LEU A 331 0.77 -17.27 -4.54
CA LEU A 331 0.07 -16.05 -4.13
C LEU A 331 -0.74 -16.26 -2.85
N ASP A 332 -1.42 -17.41 -2.71
CA ASP A 332 -2.15 -17.74 -1.48
C ASP A 332 -1.22 -17.91 -0.29
N LEU A 333 -0.08 -18.59 -0.47
CA LEU A 333 0.92 -18.78 0.59
C LEU A 333 1.45 -17.43 1.07
N ILE A 334 1.89 -16.57 0.14
CA ILE A 334 2.39 -15.24 0.47
C ILE A 334 1.29 -14.43 1.17
N TRP A 335 0.07 -14.42 0.63
CA TRP A 335 -1.04 -13.71 1.24
C TRP A 335 -1.33 -14.22 2.66
N SER A 336 -1.33 -15.53 2.89
CA SER A 336 -1.57 -16.12 4.22
C SER A 336 -0.54 -15.70 5.28
N TRP A 337 0.67 -15.32 4.85
CA TRP A 337 1.73 -14.87 5.76
C TRP A 337 1.72 -13.37 6.03
N ILE A 338 1.13 -12.57 5.12
CA ILE A 338 1.17 -11.10 5.19
C ILE A 338 -0.20 -10.46 5.45
N ALA A 339 -1.29 -11.21 5.29
CA ALA A 339 -2.64 -10.71 5.48
C ALA A 339 -2.80 -10.19 6.92
N PRO A 340 -3.47 -9.03 7.09
CA PRO A 340 -3.74 -8.51 8.42
C PRO A 340 -4.66 -9.45 9.20
N SER A 341 -4.41 -9.64 10.50
CA SER A 341 -5.28 -10.42 11.36
C SER A 341 -6.59 -9.66 11.64
N GLU A 342 -7.73 -10.36 11.66
CA GLU A 342 -9.05 -9.74 11.91
C GLU A 342 -9.15 -9.01 13.27
N ASP A 343 -8.29 -9.35 14.23
CA ASP A 343 -8.25 -8.75 15.58
C ASP A 343 -7.39 -7.47 15.70
N ASP A 344 -6.69 -7.06 14.64
CA ASP A 344 -5.75 -5.92 14.74
C ASP A 344 -6.45 -4.57 14.50
N GLN A 345 -6.68 -3.81 15.57
CA GLN A 345 -7.20 -2.44 15.50
C GLN A 345 -6.25 -1.49 14.75
N ASN A 346 -4.98 -1.88 14.58
CA ASN A 346 -3.97 -1.15 13.82
C ASN A 346 -3.75 -1.80 12.45
N VAL A 347 -4.59 -1.45 11.48
CA VAL A 347 -4.48 -1.83 10.05
C VAL A 347 -3.10 -1.48 9.43
N PHE A 348 -2.28 -0.68 10.14
CA PHE A 348 -1.02 -0.10 9.67
C PHE A 348 0.24 -0.84 10.03
N ARG A 349 0.17 -1.88 10.87
CA ARG A 349 1.35 -2.72 11.08
C ARG A 349 1.33 -3.81 10.03
N PRO A 350 2.20 -3.75 9.02
CA PRO A 350 2.32 -4.85 8.07
C PRO A 350 2.68 -6.13 8.83
N HIS A 351 1.86 -7.16 8.66
CA HIS A 351 2.06 -8.47 9.25
C HIS A 351 3.03 -9.29 8.40
N GLY A 352 3.83 -10.13 9.07
CA GLY A 352 4.75 -11.05 8.40
C GLY A 352 6.17 -10.51 8.20
N ASP A 353 6.99 -11.33 7.56
CA ASP A 353 8.40 -11.05 7.33
C ASP A 353 8.59 -9.95 6.26
N PRO A 354 9.38 -8.88 6.53
CA PRO A 354 9.59 -7.79 5.58
C PRO A 354 10.14 -8.21 4.22
N GLN A 355 11.01 -9.24 4.17
CA GLN A 355 11.55 -9.73 2.91
C GLN A 355 10.47 -10.47 2.11
N MET A 356 9.57 -11.18 2.78
CA MET A 356 8.45 -11.85 2.14
C MET A 356 7.42 -10.88 1.56
N ILE A 357 7.08 -9.80 2.28
CA ILE A 357 6.21 -8.74 1.75
C ILE A 357 6.84 -8.12 0.50
N ARG A 358 8.13 -7.78 0.57
CA ARG A 358 8.87 -7.22 -0.57
C ARG A 358 8.92 -8.20 -1.74
N PHE A 359 9.26 -9.47 -1.49
CA PHE A 359 9.31 -10.51 -2.50
C PHE A 359 7.95 -10.69 -3.18
N GLY A 360 6.87 -10.77 -2.41
CA GLY A 360 5.51 -10.88 -2.92
C GLY A 360 5.12 -9.73 -3.85
N ALA A 361 5.39 -8.47 -3.44
CA ALA A 361 5.11 -7.30 -4.27
C ALA A 361 5.87 -7.36 -5.62
N HIS A 362 7.16 -7.65 -5.59
CA HIS A 362 7.96 -7.71 -6.82
C HIS A 362 7.60 -8.91 -7.69
N LEU A 363 7.25 -10.06 -7.09
CA LEU A 363 6.75 -11.22 -7.80
C LEU A 363 5.45 -10.88 -8.55
N VAL A 364 4.48 -10.23 -7.89
CA VAL A 364 3.23 -9.79 -8.52
C VAL A 364 3.51 -8.88 -9.72
N LEU A 365 4.42 -7.90 -9.59
CA LEU A 365 4.79 -7.02 -10.70
C LEU A 365 5.41 -7.78 -11.88
N VAL A 366 6.34 -8.70 -11.60
CA VAL A 366 6.99 -9.53 -12.63
C VAL A 366 5.97 -10.44 -13.32
N LEU A 367 5.06 -11.06 -12.56
CA LEU A 367 4.01 -11.91 -13.12
C LEU A 367 3.05 -11.11 -13.99
N ARG A 368 2.65 -9.90 -13.57
CA ARG A 368 1.81 -8.99 -14.38
C ARG A 368 2.50 -8.60 -15.68
N TYR A 369 3.82 -8.36 -15.65
CA TYR A 369 4.60 -8.01 -16.83
C TYR A 369 4.79 -9.19 -17.80
N LEU A 370 5.25 -10.34 -17.30
CA LEU A 370 5.56 -11.50 -18.14
C LEU A 370 4.32 -12.20 -18.71
N LEU A 371 3.21 -12.18 -17.96
CA LEU A 371 2.04 -12.99 -18.27
C LEU A 371 0.84 -12.17 -18.78
N ALA A 372 1.02 -10.89 -19.12
CA ALA A 372 -0.07 -9.99 -19.51
C ALA A 372 -1.01 -10.54 -20.61
N GLU A 373 -0.49 -11.33 -21.56
CA GLU A 373 -1.23 -11.83 -22.73
C GLU A 373 -1.52 -13.35 -22.70
N GLN A 374 -0.88 -14.13 -21.82
CA GLN A 374 -0.85 -15.60 -21.92
C GLN A 374 -1.70 -16.34 -20.87
N MET A 375 -2.54 -15.62 -20.12
CA MET A 375 -3.18 -16.13 -18.91
C MET A 375 -4.62 -16.58 -19.14
N LYS A 376 -4.99 -17.72 -18.55
CA LYS A 376 -6.40 -18.10 -18.37
C LYS A 376 -7.09 -17.09 -17.47
N ASP A 377 -8.35 -16.76 -17.76
CA ASP A 377 -9.13 -15.72 -17.06
C ASP A 377 -9.11 -15.89 -15.53
N THR A 378 -9.26 -17.12 -15.04
CA THR A 378 -9.28 -17.42 -13.60
C THR A 378 -7.98 -17.07 -12.86
N PHE A 379 -6.83 -17.21 -13.52
CA PHE A 379 -5.55 -16.88 -12.92
C PHE A 379 -5.28 -15.37 -12.98
N LYS A 380 -5.72 -14.71 -14.06
CA LYS A 380 -5.68 -13.25 -14.19
C LYS A 380 -6.47 -12.58 -13.06
N ASP A 381 -7.69 -13.05 -12.79
CA ASP A 381 -8.53 -12.53 -11.71
C ASP A 381 -7.88 -12.68 -10.34
N LYS A 382 -7.15 -13.78 -10.11
CA LYS A 382 -6.43 -14.02 -8.86
C LYS A 382 -5.21 -13.11 -8.70
N ILE A 383 -4.43 -12.88 -9.77
CA ILE A 383 -3.32 -11.91 -9.74
C ILE A 383 -3.83 -10.49 -9.52
N LEU A 384 -4.98 -10.13 -10.08
CA LEU A 384 -5.56 -8.81 -9.87
C LEU A 384 -6.08 -8.68 -8.43
N SER A 385 -6.85 -9.64 -7.93
CA SER A 385 -7.42 -9.59 -6.57
C SER A 385 -6.36 -9.76 -5.46
N VAL A 386 -5.72 -10.93 -5.38
CA VAL A 386 -4.71 -11.22 -4.34
C VAL A 386 -3.46 -10.37 -4.54
N GLY A 387 -3.05 -10.14 -5.79
CA GLY A 387 -1.89 -9.30 -6.08
C GLY A 387 -2.11 -7.83 -5.70
N ASP A 388 -3.31 -7.26 -5.89
CA ASP A 388 -3.61 -5.91 -5.40
C ASP A 388 -3.55 -5.85 -3.88
N ASN A 389 -4.03 -6.88 -3.18
CA ASN A 389 -3.91 -6.95 -1.72
C ASN A 389 -2.43 -6.97 -1.27
N ILE A 390 -1.58 -7.77 -1.92
CA ILE A 390 -0.14 -7.85 -1.63
C ILE A 390 0.55 -6.49 -1.89
N LEU A 391 0.26 -5.86 -3.03
CA LEU A 391 0.82 -4.53 -3.37
C LEU A 391 0.35 -3.45 -2.40
N HIS A 392 -0.93 -3.50 -1.99
CA HIS A 392 -1.48 -2.58 -1.00
C HIS A 392 -0.77 -2.71 0.35
N VAL A 393 -0.57 -3.94 0.85
CA VAL A 393 0.18 -4.18 2.10
C VAL A 393 1.62 -3.70 1.98
N TYR A 394 2.27 -3.89 0.83
CA TYR A 394 3.63 -3.38 0.64
C TYR A 394 3.70 -1.86 0.58
N ALA A 395 2.74 -1.19 -0.06
CA ALA A 395 2.64 0.27 -0.05
C ALA A 395 2.42 0.81 1.37
N LEU A 396 1.57 0.16 2.17
CA LEU A 396 1.41 0.47 3.60
C LEU A 396 2.71 0.20 4.39
N PHE A 397 3.44 -0.87 4.07
CA PHE A 397 4.74 -1.16 4.70
C PHE A 397 5.73 -0.02 4.43
N LEU A 398 5.85 0.44 3.18
CA LEU A 398 6.72 1.57 2.82
C LEU A 398 6.32 2.85 3.58
N PHE A 399 5.02 3.14 3.64
CA PHE A 399 4.49 4.28 4.39
C PHE A 399 4.77 4.16 5.90
N SER A 400 4.69 2.96 6.49
CA SER A 400 5.03 2.71 7.90
C SER A 400 6.52 2.88 8.20
N LYS A 401 7.38 2.81 7.17
CA LYS A 401 8.83 2.98 7.25
C LYS A 401 9.30 4.37 6.82
N GLU A 402 8.39 5.34 6.67
CA GLU A 402 8.70 6.72 6.29
C GLU A 402 9.38 6.84 4.91
N HIS A 403 9.03 5.91 4.01
CA HIS A 403 9.43 5.90 2.61
C HIS A 403 8.25 6.31 1.72
N GLU A 404 7.62 7.45 2.04
CA GLU A 404 6.46 7.96 1.31
C GLU A 404 6.75 8.19 -0.18
N GLU A 405 8.00 8.54 -0.53
CA GLU A 405 8.42 8.78 -1.91
C GLU A 405 8.33 7.54 -2.82
N LEU A 406 8.36 6.33 -2.26
CA LEU A 406 8.31 5.09 -3.04
C LEU A 406 6.89 4.54 -3.22
N VAL A 407 5.91 5.07 -2.48
CA VAL A 407 4.55 4.51 -2.44
C VAL A 407 3.88 4.54 -3.82
N GLY A 408 4.05 5.62 -4.56
CA GLY A 408 3.39 5.88 -5.84
C GLY A 408 3.68 4.83 -6.89
N ILE A 409 4.91 4.32 -6.94
CA ILE A 409 5.32 3.26 -7.88
C ILE A 409 4.44 2.01 -7.72
N TYR A 410 4.10 1.67 -6.48
CA TYR A 410 3.32 0.46 -6.16
C TYR A 410 1.82 0.75 -6.15
N ALA A 411 1.42 1.91 -5.63
CA ALA A 411 0.02 2.33 -5.59
C ALA A 411 -0.57 2.50 -7.01
N SER A 412 0.21 3.00 -7.97
CA SER A 412 -0.23 3.17 -9.37
C SER A 412 -0.52 1.85 -10.09
N GLN A 413 -0.16 0.72 -9.51
CA GLN A 413 -0.39 -0.62 -10.06
C GLN A 413 -1.68 -1.25 -9.50
N LEU A 414 -2.32 -0.61 -8.51
CA LEU A 414 -3.59 -1.06 -7.93
C LEU A 414 -4.77 -0.68 -8.82
N ALA A 415 -5.91 -1.35 -8.63
CA ALA A 415 -7.19 -0.88 -9.16
C ALA A 415 -7.49 0.57 -8.71
N ALA A 416 -8.13 1.35 -9.59
CA ALA A 416 -8.37 2.79 -9.38
C ALA A 416 -8.91 3.15 -7.99
N HIS A 417 -10.02 2.52 -7.57
CA HIS A 417 -10.63 2.76 -6.27
C HIS A 417 -9.68 2.50 -5.08
N ARG A 418 -8.87 1.42 -5.14
CA ARG A 418 -7.90 1.08 -4.08
C ARG A 418 -6.74 2.05 -4.03
N CYS A 419 -6.27 2.49 -5.20
CA CYS A 419 -5.22 3.51 -5.29
C CYS A 419 -5.70 4.82 -4.68
N ILE A 420 -6.89 5.28 -5.06
CA ILE A 420 -7.48 6.53 -4.56
C ILE A 420 -7.68 6.45 -3.04
N ASP A 421 -8.36 5.40 -2.55
CA ASP A 421 -8.63 5.25 -1.12
C ASP A 421 -7.32 5.15 -0.30
N LEU A 422 -6.28 4.48 -0.83
CA LEU A 422 -4.97 4.39 -0.18
C LEU A 422 -4.32 5.77 -0.01
N PHE A 423 -4.25 6.58 -1.07
CA PHE A 423 -3.65 7.92 -0.98
C PHE A 423 -4.46 8.86 -0.08
N VAL A 424 -5.79 8.87 -0.23
CA VAL A 424 -6.69 9.66 0.64
C VAL A 424 -6.42 9.31 2.10
N HIS A 425 -6.35 8.02 2.41
CA HIS A 425 -6.08 7.55 3.76
C HIS A 425 -4.70 7.98 4.28
N MET A 426 -3.64 7.84 3.47
CA MET A 426 -2.29 8.28 3.85
C MET A 426 -2.21 9.80 4.10
N MET A 427 -2.91 10.60 3.28
CA MET A 427 -2.99 12.06 3.43
C MET A 427 -3.72 12.46 4.72
N GLU A 428 -4.79 11.75 5.10
CA GLU A 428 -5.48 11.95 6.39
C GLU A 428 -4.55 11.67 7.58
N LEU A 429 -3.83 10.54 7.55
CA LEU A 429 -2.91 10.16 8.62
C LEU A 429 -1.74 11.15 8.79
N ARG A 430 -1.31 11.80 7.70
CA ARG A 430 -0.19 12.76 7.72
C ARG A 430 -0.64 14.22 7.74
N LEU A 431 -1.93 14.49 8.01
CA LEU A 431 -2.47 15.85 8.07
C LEU A 431 -1.76 16.76 9.10
N ASN A 432 -1.29 16.17 10.21
CA ASN A 432 -0.56 16.88 11.26
C ASN A 432 0.98 16.74 11.16
N SER A 433 1.49 16.10 10.11
CA SER A 433 2.94 15.94 9.89
C SER A 433 3.58 17.20 9.31
N SER A 434 4.92 17.21 9.26
CA SER A 434 5.69 18.32 8.69
C SER A 434 5.39 18.52 7.19
N ILE A 435 5.61 19.75 6.72
CA ILE A 435 5.43 20.13 5.30
C ILE A 435 6.24 19.21 4.38
N HIS A 436 7.46 18.84 4.79
CA HIS A 436 8.33 17.97 4.01
C HIS A 436 7.73 16.56 3.82
N VAL A 437 7.16 15.96 4.86
CA VAL A 437 6.54 14.63 4.77
C VAL A 437 5.28 14.66 3.89
N LYS A 438 4.46 15.71 4.04
CA LYS A 438 3.31 15.91 3.15
C LYS A 438 3.74 16.05 1.70
N TYR A 439 4.77 16.86 1.44
CA TYR A 439 5.28 17.08 0.09
C TYR A 439 5.79 15.78 -0.58
N LYS A 440 6.40 14.86 0.18
CA LYS A 440 6.78 13.54 -0.33
C LYS A 440 5.59 12.72 -0.83
N ILE A 441 4.48 12.70 -0.09
CA ILE A 441 3.25 12.00 -0.49
C ILE A 441 2.65 12.64 -1.73
N PHE A 442 2.61 13.96 -1.75
CA PHE A 442 2.11 14.75 -2.88
C PHE A 442 2.91 14.45 -4.16
N ILE A 443 4.25 14.53 -4.12
CA ILE A 443 5.10 14.16 -5.25
C ILE A 443 4.86 12.71 -5.65
N SER A 444 4.85 11.80 -4.68
CA SER A 444 4.68 10.38 -4.96
C SER A 444 3.36 10.07 -5.68
N ALA A 445 2.29 10.80 -5.41
CA ALA A 445 1.05 10.68 -6.17
C ALA A 445 1.18 11.31 -7.57
N MET A 446 1.72 12.53 -7.65
CA MET A 446 1.81 13.31 -8.90
C MET A 446 2.75 12.71 -9.95
N GLU A 447 3.84 12.06 -9.55
CA GLU A 447 4.80 11.49 -10.49
C GLU A 447 4.31 10.19 -11.14
N TYR A 448 3.41 9.46 -10.46
CA TYR A 448 3.00 8.11 -10.87
C TYR A 448 1.53 8.00 -11.28
N LEU A 449 0.70 9.01 -10.99
CA LEU A 449 -0.70 9.06 -11.37
C LEU A 449 -0.95 10.21 -12.36
N PRO A 450 -1.83 10.02 -13.36
CA PRO A 450 -2.32 11.13 -14.17
C PRO A 450 -3.09 12.14 -13.28
N PHE A 451 -3.07 13.42 -13.67
CA PHE A 451 -3.82 14.44 -12.94
C PHE A 451 -5.33 14.18 -13.02
N SER A 452 -5.88 14.10 -14.23
CA SER A 452 -7.29 13.80 -14.51
C SER A 452 -7.46 12.44 -15.19
N SER A 453 -8.66 11.85 -15.13
CA SER A 453 -8.94 10.56 -15.78
C SER A 453 -8.73 10.64 -17.31
N VAL A 454 -7.87 9.77 -17.82
CA VAL A 454 -7.75 9.45 -19.27
C VAL A 454 -8.35 8.07 -19.56
N ASP A 455 -8.43 7.23 -18.53
CA ASP A 455 -8.90 5.84 -18.54
C ASP A 455 -9.38 5.49 -17.12
N ASP A 456 -10.64 5.07 -16.99
CA ASP A 456 -11.29 4.73 -15.72
C ASP A 456 -10.66 3.49 -15.04
N SER A 457 -9.75 2.80 -15.73
CA SER A 457 -9.03 1.64 -15.17
C SER A 457 -8.00 2.02 -14.10
N LYS A 458 -7.51 3.27 -14.07
CA LYS A 458 -6.43 3.73 -13.17
C LYS A 458 -6.88 4.88 -12.27
N GLY A 459 -6.27 4.93 -11.08
CA GLY A 459 -6.48 6.04 -10.16
C GLY A 459 -5.86 7.32 -10.73
N ASN A 460 -6.49 8.45 -10.43
CA ASN A 460 -6.00 9.78 -10.80
C ASN A 460 -5.92 10.68 -9.57
N PHE A 461 -5.16 11.78 -9.68
CA PHE A 461 -4.93 12.68 -8.56
C PHE A 461 -6.14 13.58 -8.25
N GLU A 462 -6.89 13.95 -9.26
CA GLU A 462 -8.10 14.76 -9.17
C GLU A 462 -9.14 14.11 -8.23
N ASP A 463 -9.43 12.82 -8.39
CA ASP A 463 -10.33 12.07 -7.53
C ASP A 463 -9.79 11.92 -6.09
N ILE A 464 -8.47 11.78 -5.92
CA ILE A 464 -7.83 11.77 -4.59
C ILE A 464 -8.12 13.11 -3.88
N ILE A 465 -7.94 14.22 -4.60
CA ILE A 465 -8.18 15.56 -4.10
C ILE A 465 -9.66 15.79 -3.80
N GLU A 466 -10.57 15.42 -4.69
CA GLU A 466 -12.01 15.61 -4.44
C GLU A 466 -12.47 14.80 -3.24
N ARG A 467 -11.99 13.55 -3.12
CA ARG A 467 -12.31 12.67 -1.99
C ARG A 467 -11.73 13.20 -0.67
N ILE A 468 -10.49 13.69 -0.63
CA ILE A 468 -9.91 14.25 0.61
C ILE A 468 -10.63 15.53 1.03
N LEU A 469 -10.99 16.41 0.09
CA LEU A 469 -11.73 17.64 0.38
C LEU A 469 -13.13 17.34 0.92
N LEU A 470 -13.85 16.38 0.32
CA LEU A 470 -15.14 15.91 0.82
C LEU A 470 -15.03 15.29 2.22
N ARG A 471 -14.10 14.36 2.42
CA ARG A 471 -13.90 13.69 3.73
C ARG A 471 -13.42 14.63 4.82
N SER A 472 -12.69 15.69 4.47
CA SER A 472 -12.23 16.69 5.44
C SER A 472 -13.37 17.44 6.15
N ARG A 473 -14.50 17.62 5.44
CA ARG A 473 -15.70 18.29 5.95
C ARG A 473 -16.66 17.35 6.69
N GLU A 474 -16.39 16.04 6.65
CA GLU A 474 -17.20 15.08 7.39
C GLU A 474 -16.93 15.16 8.90
N VAL A 475 -17.97 15.01 9.70
CA VAL A 475 -17.84 14.95 11.17
C VAL A 475 -17.06 13.69 11.55
N LYS A 476 -15.95 13.87 12.27
CA LYS A 476 -15.12 12.78 12.77
C LYS A 476 -15.67 12.28 14.10
N VAL A 477 -15.75 10.96 14.26
CA VAL A 477 -16.11 10.31 15.52
C VAL A 477 -15.03 10.64 16.56
N SER A 478 -15.32 11.60 17.44
CA SER A 478 -14.39 11.99 18.48
C SER A 478 -14.68 11.19 19.74
N LYS A 479 -13.65 10.57 20.33
CA LYS A 479 -13.75 10.01 21.68
C LYS A 479 -13.62 11.17 22.66
N TYR A 480 -14.75 11.75 23.05
CA TYR A 480 -14.78 12.85 24.02
C TYR A 480 -14.40 12.31 25.41
N ASP A 481 -13.15 12.51 25.83
CA ASP A 481 -12.66 12.05 27.14
C ASP A 481 -13.31 12.81 28.32
N ASN A 482 -13.76 14.05 28.10
CA ASN A 482 -14.48 14.88 29.07
C ASN A 482 -15.64 15.66 28.40
N LEU A 483 -16.82 15.66 29.04
CA LEU A 483 -18.03 16.37 28.56
C LEU A 483 -17.84 17.90 28.46
N SER A 484 -16.98 18.49 29.28
CA SER A 484 -16.74 19.94 29.30
C SER A 484 -15.90 20.47 28.13
N ASP A 485 -15.32 19.58 27.32
CA ASP A 485 -14.39 19.94 26.22
C ASP A 485 -14.99 19.71 24.82
N VAL A 486 -16.25 19.24 24.74
CA VAL A 486 -16.90 18.82 23.50
C VAL A 486 -17.02 19.98 22.49
N ALA A 487 -17.49 21.15 22.95
CA ALA A 487 -17.64 22.32 22.09
C ALA A 487 -16.30 22.88 21.61
N GLU A 488 -15.27 22.85 22.47
CA GLU A 488 -13.94 23.33 22.09
C GLU A 488 -13.25 22.37 21.11
N GLN A 489 -13.36 21.06 21.31
CA GLN A 489 -12.89 20.06 20.35
C GLN A 489 -13.60 20.20 18.99
N HIS A 490 -14.91 20.47 18.99
CA HIS A 490 -15.66 20.76 17.77
C HIS A 490 -15.09 21.99 17.03
N ARG A 491 -14.76 23.07 17.75
CA ARG A 491 -14.12 24.26 17.16
C ARG A 491 -12.73 23.98 16.61
N LEU A 492 -11.94 23.14 17.29
CA LEU A 492 -10.61 22.73 16.81
C LEU A 492 -10.65 21.94 15.49
N GLN A 493 -11.79 21.34 15.11
CA GLN A 493 -11.96 20.71 13.79
C GLN A 493 -11.79 21.72 12.64
N SER A 494 -12.03 23.02 12.87
CA SER A 494 -11.79 24.06 11.87
C SER A 494 -10.33 24.12 11.41
N LEU A 495 -9.38 23.90 12.33
CA LEU A 495 -7.96 23.84 12.02
C LEU A 495 -7.64 22.61 11.15
N GLU A 496 -8.25 21.46 11.43
CA GLU A 496 -8.04 20.25 10.62
C GLU A 496 -8.58 20.42 9.20
N LYS A 497 -9.78 21.01 9.05
CA LYS A 497 -10.37 21.36 7.74
C LYS A 497 -9.44 22.29 6.95
N ALA A 498 -8.92 23.34 7.59
CA ALA A 498 -8.00 24.28 6.96
C ALA A 498 -6.68 23.63 6.51
N LYS A 499 -6.15 22.66 7.26
CA LYS A 499 -4.90 21.94 6.94
C LYS A 499 -4.96 21.15 5.63
N VAL A 500 -6.15 20.80 5.14
CA VAL A 500 -6.31 20.08 3.87
C VAL A 500 -6.02 20.99 2.67
N ILE A 501 -6.24 22.30 2.78
CA ILE A 501 -5.91 23.28 1.73
C ILE A 501 -4.42 23.21 1.37
N GLN A 502 -3.54 22.91 2.33
CA GLN A 502 -2.10 22.83 2.10
C GLN A 502 -1.71 21.82 1.00
N TRP A 503 -2.48 20.73 0.82
CA TRP A 503 -2.23 19.76 -0.24
C TRP A 503 -2.37 20.34 -1.65
N LEU A 504 -3.22 21.37 -1.79
CA LEU A 504 -3.49 22.07 -3.05
C LEU A 504 -2.52 23.21 -3.31
N CYS A 505 -1.80 23.66 -2.28
CA CYS A 505 -0.85 24.77 -2.37
C CYS A 505 0.58 24.29 -2.68
N PHE A 506 0.81 22.99 -2.86
CA PHE A 506 2.12 22.48 -3.24
C PHE A 506 2.41 22.72 -4.72
N THR A 507 3.65 23.15 -5.01
CA THR A 507 4.12 23.26 -6.38
C THR A 507 4.31 21.85 -6.97
N PRO A 508 3.66 21.52 -8.10
CA PRO A 508 3.84 20.25 -8.77
C PRO A 508 5.31 20.03 -9.18
N PRO A 509 5.80 18.77 -9.17
CA PRO A 509 7.18 18.49 -9.53
C PRO A 509 7.42 18.77 -11.03
N SER A 510 8.62 19.21 -11.40
CA SER A 510 8.96 19.53 -12.80
C SER A 510 8.96 18.31 -13.75
N THR A 511 8.78 17.11 -13.19
CA THR A 511 8.72 15.83 -13.90
C THR A 511 7.40 15.61 -14.65
N ILE A 512 6.31 16.29 -14.26
CA ILE A 512 5.01 16.15 -14.92
C ILE A 512 4.88 17.08 -16.14
N THR A 513 4.12 16.65 -17.13
CA THR A 513 3.71 17.50 -18.26
C THR A 513 2.65 18.50 -17.80
N ASN A 514 2.64 19.72 -18.35
CA ASN A 514 1.65 20.77 -18.06
C ASN A 514 1.62 21.25 -16.60
N VAL A 515 2.80 21.43 -15.98
CA VAL A 515 2.94 21.96 -14.60
C VAL A 515 2.10 23.22 -14.37
N LYS A 516 2.06 24.13 -15.34
CA LYS A 516 1.32 25.39 -15.25
C LYS A 516 -0.19 25.13 -15.11
N ASP A 517 -0.78 24.41 -16.06
CA ASP A 517 -2.21 24.07 -16.05
C ASP A 517 -2.62 23.30 -14.78
N VAL A 518 -1.78 22.35 -14.33
CA VAL A 518 -2.03 21.59 -13.09
C VAL A 518 -1.98 22.51 -11.87
N SER A 519 -1.01 23.42 -11.80
CA SER A 519 -0.89 24.39 -10.69
C SER A 519 -2.11 25.31 -10.61
N GLU A 520 -2.58 25.79 -11.76
CA GLU A 520 -3.77 26.64 -11.87
C GLU A 520 -5.04 25.89 -11.41
N LYS A 521 -5.23 24.64 -11.84
CA LYS A 521 -6.36 23.80 -11.39
C LYS A 521 -6.34 23.53 -9.89
N LEU A 522 -5.16 23.25 -9.31
CA LEU A 522 -5.02 23.04 -7.86
C LEU A 522 -5.34 24.31 -7.09
N LEU A 523 -4.85 25.47 -7.54
CA LEU A 523 -5.12 26.74 -6.89
C LEU A 523 -6.60 27.15 -6.98
N LEU A 524 -7.25 26.93 -8.13
CA LEU A 524 -8.69 27.15 -8.30
C LEU A 524 -9.49 26.29 -7.30
N ARG A 525 -9.16 25.00 -7.18
CA ARG A 525 -9.78 24.11 -6.18
C ARG A 525 -9.53 24.58 -4.75
N ALA A 526 -8.31 25.07 -4.46
CA ALA A 526 -7.96 25.60 -3.15
C ALA A 526 -8.81 26.83 -2.81
N LEU A 527 -8.99 27.72 -3.79
CA LEU A 527 -9.81 28.91 -3.67
C LEU A 527 -11.29 28.56 -3.39
N VAL A 528 -11.89 27.74 -4.25
CA VAL A 528 -13.30 27.30 -4.11
C VAL A 528 -13.52 26.62 -2.76
N HIS A 529 -12.65 25.68 -2.38
CA HIS A 529 -12.79 24.97 -1.11
C HIS A 529 -12.58 25.88 0.09
N SER A 530 -11.64 26.84 0.00
CA SER A 530 -11.44 27.82 1.07
C SER A 530 -12.66 28.71 1.30
N ASN A 531 -13.34 29.16 0.23
CA ASN A 531 -14.58 29.92 0.33
C ASN A 531 -15.69 29.13 1.03
N ILE A 532 -15.81 27.82 0.73
CA ILE A 532 -16.74 26.93 1.44
C ILE A 532 -16.41 26.90 2.94
N LEU A 533 -15.14 26.70 3.30
CA LEU A 533 -14.72 26.64 4.70
C LEU A 533 -14.86 28.00 5.41
N PHE A 534 -14.60 29.13 4.74
CA PHE A 534 -14.75 30.45 5.35
C PHE A 534 -16.20 30.76 5.73
N ARG A 535 -17.17 30.34 4.91
CA ARG A 535 -18.61 30.42 5.24
C ARG A 535 -18.92 29.64 6.52
N GLU A 536 -18.40 28.43 6.65
CA GLU A 536 -18.58 27.61 7.85
C GLU A 536 -17.91 28.25 9.07
N PHE A 537 -16.63 28.62 8.95
CA PHE A 537 -15.84 29.19 10.05
C PHE A 537 -16.43 30.48 10.59
N ALA A 538 -16.95 31.35 9.71
CA ALA A 538 -17.52 32.64 10.10
C ALA A 538 -18.76 32.48 11.00
N LEU A 539 -19.59 31.47 10.69
CA LEU A 539 -20.79 31.15 11.46
C LEU A 539 -20.48 30.53 12.83
N ILE A 540 -19.31 29.91 13.01
CA ILE A 540 -18.82 29.43 14.31
C ILE A 540 -18.21 30.58 15.13
N SER A 541 -17.55 31.54 14.46
CA SER A 541 -16.78 32.62 15.10
C SER A 541 -17.60 33.88 15.40
N MET A 542 -18.91 33.76 15.65
CA MET A 542 -19.74 34.95 15.94
C MET A 542 -19.59 35.47 17.37
N TRP A 543 -19.05 34.66 18.28
CA TRP A 543 -18.84 35.04 19.68
C TRP A 543 -17.85 36.20 19.83
N ARG A 544 -18.20 37.16 20.70
CA ARG A 544 -17.38 38.30 21.12
C ARG A 544 -16.37 37.88 22.19
N VAL A 545 -15.39 37.08 21.78
CA VAL A 545 -14.31 36.56 22.65
C VAL A 545 -12.93 36.88 22.06
N PRO A 546 -11.86 37.00 22.88
CA PRO A 546 -10.55 37.37 22.37
C PRO A 546 -9.86 36.28 21.52
N ALA A 547 -10.34 35.03 21.57
CA ALA A 547 -9.77 33.91 20.83
C ALA A 547 -9.95 34.07 19.30
N MET A 548 -8.88 33.84 18.53
CA MET A 548 -8.89 33.92 17.06
C MET A 548 -9.54 32.69 16.41
N PRO A 549 -10.25 32.83 15.27
CA PRO A 549 -10.70 31.68 14.48
C PRO A 549 -9.51 31.02 13.74
N ILE A 550 -8.83 30.09 14.42
CA ILE A 550 -7.55 29.50 13.98
C ILE A 550 -7.67 28.86 12.58
N GLY A 551 -8.79 28.19 12.27
CA GLY A 551 -9.03 27.60 10.95
C GLY A 551 -8.99 28.62 9.81
N ALA A 552 -9.65 29.76 9.97
CA ALA A 552 -9.69 30.81 8.95
C ALA A 552 -8.31 31.43 8.72
N HIS A 553 -7.58 31.79 9.78
CA HIS A 553 -6.23 32.34 9.66
C HIS A 553 -5.24 31.34 9.04
N THR A 554 -5.39 30.06 9.35
CA THR A 554 -4.56 28.99 8.76
C THR A 554 -4.80 28.88 7.25
N ALA A 555 -6.07 28.87 6.83
CA ALA A 555 -6.46 28.82 5.41
C ALA A 555 -5.95 30.05 4.63
N LEU A 556 -6.13 31.26 5.19
CA LEU A 556 -5.61 32.50 4.61
C LEU A 556 -4.08 32.47 4.48
N GLY A 557 -3.38 31.97 5.49
CA GLY A 557 -1.93 31.84 5.50
C GLY A 557 -1.39 30.91 4.39
N PHE A 558 -2.07 29.79 4.13
CA PHE A 558 -1.66 28.88 3.04
C PHE A 558 -1.87 29.48 1.65
N LEU A 559 -2.89 30.30 1.46
CA LEU A 559 -3.25 30.89 0.17
C LEU A 559 -2.54 32.21 -0.14
N ALA A 560 -1.94 32.86 0.86
CA ALA A 560 -1.33 34.18 0.70
C ALA A 560 -0.25 34.23 -0.39
N GLU A 561 0.69 33.29 -0.38
CA GLU A 561 1.79 33.26 -1.36
C GLU A 561 1.34 32.70 -2.74
N PRO A 562 0.60 31.57 -2.83
CA PRO A 562 0.12 31.06 -4.12
C PRO A 562 -0.74 32.05 -4.92
N LEU A 563 -1.65 32.78 -4.25
CA LEU A 563 -2.50 33.76 -4.93
C LEU A 563 -1.70 34.97 -5.40
N LYS A 564 -0.69 35.40 -4.64
CA LYS A 564 0.20 36.50 -5.04
C LYS A 564 0.96 36.16 -6.34
N GLN A 565 1.51 34.96 -6.42
CA GLN A 565 2.21 34.48 -7.62
C GLN A 565 1.29 34.39 -8.84
N LEU A 566 0.02 34.02 -8.64
CA LEU A 566 -0.97 33.97 -9.71
C LEU A 566 -1.36 35.37 -10.21
N SER A 567 -1.55 36.34 -9.30
CA SER A 567 -1.80 37.73 -9.69
C SER A 567 -0.68 38.29 -10.57
N ASP A 568 0.57 38.03 -10.22
CA ASP A 568 1.74 38.44 -11.01
C ASP A 568 1.78 37.74 -12.39
N THR A 569 1.14 36.58 -12.55
CA THR A 569 1.13 35.78 -13.79
C THR A 569 -0.06 36.12 -14.70
N LEU A 570 -1.23 36.45 -14.14
CA LEU A 570 -2.45 36.81 -14.88
C LEU A 570 -2.35 38.18 -15.57
N GLU A 571 -1.55 39.11 -15.02
CA GLU A 571 -1.23 40.38 -15.69
C GLU A 571 -0.50 40.21 -17.04
N ILE A 572 -0.09 38.98 -17.40
CA ILE A 572 0.68 38.66 -18.61
C ILE A 572 -0.15 37.96 -19.70
N SER A 573 -1.39 37.49 -19.43
CA SER A 573 -2.19 36.80 -20.46
C SER A 573 -3.70 37.05 -20.37
N GLU A 574 -4.22 37.90 -21.25
CA GLU A 574 -5.66 38.24 -21.37
C GLU A 574 -6.52 37.18 -22.10
N ASP A 575 -5.98 36.02 -22.46
CA ASP A 575 -6.60 35.12 -23.46
C ASP A 575 -7.12 33.75 -22.94
N TYR A 576 -7.21 33.51 -21.64
CA TYR A 576 -7.65 32.20 -21.12
C TYR A 576 -9.11 32.19 -20.63
N ASN A 577 -9.98 31.59 -21.45
CA ASN A 577 -11.29 31.13 -21.01
C ASN A 577 -11.10 29.92 -20.06
N PHE A 578 -11.32 30.13 -18.76
CA PHE A 578 -11.53 29.04 -17.81
C PHE A 578 -12.75 28.19 -18.26
N SER A 579 -12.72 26.89 -17.97
CA SER A 579 -13.82 25.96 -18.27
C SER A 579 -15.17 26.48 -17.77
N GLU A 580 -16.26 26.15 -18.47
CA GLU A 580 -17.65 26.59 -18.21
C GLU A 580 -18.15 26.38 -16.76
N ASP A 581 -17.48 25.56 -15.95
CA ASP A 581 -17.92 25.16 -14.61
C ASP A 581 -17.45 26.04 -13.43
N TYR A 582 -16.47 26.94 -13.61
CA TYR A 582 -15.90 27.72 -12.49
C TYR A 582 -15.73 29.21 -12.81
N ASN A 583 -16.39 30.06 -12.02
CA ASN A 583 -16.27 31.52 -12.11
C ASN A 583 -15.10 32.03 -11.25
N PHE A 584 -13.86 31.84 -11.72
CA PHE A 584 -12.63 32.23 -10.99
C PHE A 584 -12.68 33.67 -10.45
N SER A 585 -13.24 34.61 -11.21
CA SER A 585 -13.39 36.01 -10.81
C SER A 585 -14.31 36.18 -9.59
N GLU A 586 -15.44 35.47 -9.56
CA GLU A 586 -16.37 35.50 -8.43
C GLU A 586 -15.78 34.84 -7.19
N ASP A 587 -15.13 33.68 -7.34
CA ASP A 587 -14.48 32.99 -6.23
C ASP A 587 -13.33 33.81 -5.63
N LEU A 588 -12.55 34.49 -6.47
CA LEU A 588 -11.48 35.38 -6.02
C LEU A 588 -12.03 36.60 -5.28
N ARG A 589 -13.13 37.19 -5.79
CA ARG A 589 -13.81 38.30 -5.13
C ARG A 589 -14.34 37.88 -3.77
N GLU A 590 -14.98 36.71 -3.67
CA GLU A 590 -15.45 36.19 -2.39
C GLU A 590 -14.30 35.93 -1.41
N PHE A 591 -13.18 35.39 -1.88
CA PHE A 591 -11.99 35.20 -1.05
C PHE A 591 -11.46 36.54 -0.50
N GLN A 592 -11.43 37.59 -1.32
CA GLN A 592 -11.03 38.93 -0.89
C GLN A 592 -12.00 39.48 0.17
N ASP A 593 -13.30 39.30 -0.03
CA ASP A 593 -14.33 39.67 0.95
C ASP A 593 -14.11 38.94 2.29
N TRP A 594 -13.76 37.65 2.27
CA TRP A 594 -13.42 36.91 3.48
C TRP A 594 -12.12 37.39 4.13
N ARG A 595 -11.08 37.66 3.34
CA ARG A 595 -9.80 38.20 3.86
C ARG A 595 -10.01 39.51 4.61
N GLU A 596 -10.83 40.41 4.07
CA GLU A 596 -11.17 41.67 4.71
C GLU A 596 -12.00 41.46 5.97
N TYR A 597 -13.01 40.60 5.93
CA TYR A 597 -13.84 40.26 7.09
C TYR A 597 -12.98 39.73 8.26
N TYR A 598 -12.12 38.74 8.02
CA TYR A 598 -11.27 38.17 9.07
C TYR A 598 -10.18 39.14 9.53
N SER A 599 -9.75 40.09 8.68
CA SER A 599 -8.89 41.19 9.12
C SER A 599 -9.62 42.11 10.10
N CYS A 600 -10.91 42.42 9.85
CA CYS A 600 -11.74 43.23 10.74
C CYS A 600 -12.05 42.48 12.05
N ASP A 601 -12.34 41.18 11.98
CA ASP A 601 -12.56 40.33 13.15
C ASP A 601 -11.27 40.26 14.02
N ALA A 602 -10.11 40.17 13.39
CA ALA A 602 -8.82 40.14 14.09
C ALA A 602 -8.53 41.43 14.86
N THR A 603 -8.79 42.61 14.28
CA THR A 603 -8.60 43.89 14.97
C THR A 603 -9.54 44.03 16.17
N TYR A 604 -10.82 43.66 16.01
CA TYR A 604 -11.81 43.66 17.09
C TYR A 604 -11.40 42.77 18.26
N ARG A 605 -11.04 41.51 17.99
CA ARG A 605 -10.66 40.56 19.04
C ARG A 605 -9.35 40.94 19.72
N ASN A 606 -8.41 41.55 18.98
CA ASN A 606 -7.19 42.11 19.56
C ASN A 606 -7.49 43.27 20.51
N TRP A 607 -8.38 44.19 20.11
CA TRP A 607 -8.88 45.24 21.01
C TRP A 607 -9.58 44.64 22.24
N LEU A 608 -10.49 43.68 22.06
CA LEU A 608 -11.22 43.05 23.15
C LEU A 608 -10.28 42.36 24.15
N LYS A 609 -9.22 41.72 23.66
CA LYS A 609 -8.18 41.13 24.51
C LYS A 609 -7.52 42.19 25.40
N ILE A 610 -7.11 43.31 24.81
CA ILE A 610 -6.48 44.43 25.55
C ILE A 610 -7.48 45.02 26.55
N GLU A 611 -8.73 45.19 26.17
CA GLU A 611 -9.78 45.74 27.03
C GLU A 611 -10.05 44.85 28.26
N LEU A 612 -10.11 43.53 28.06
CA LEU A 612 -10.28 42.56 29.14
C LEU A 612 -9.06 42.53 30.07
N GLU A 613 -7.84 42.55 29.53
CA GLU A 613 -6.60 42.64 30.32
C GLU A 613 -6.58 43.92 31.17
N ASN A 614 -7.02 45.04 30.59
CA ASN A 614 -7.14 46.31 31.31
C ASN A 614 -8.21 46.27 32.41
N ALA A 615 -9.33 45.57 32.19
CA ALA A 615 -10.41 45.46 33.18
C ALA A 615 -10.03 44.66 34.44
N GLU A 616 -9.01 43.80 34.37
CA GLU A 616 -8.48 43.06 35.54
C GLU A 616 -7.61 43.95 36.46
N VAL A 617 -7.16 45.10 35.97
CA VAL A 617 -6.30 46.04 36.70
C VAL A 617 -7.15 47.15 37.33
N SER A 618 -6.82 47.58 38.55
CA SER A 618 -7.55 48.68 39.18
C SER A 618 -7.33 49.99 38.41
N ILE A 619 -8.38 50.83 38.31
CA ILE A 619 -8.35 52.09 37.52
C ILE A 619 -7.20 53.02 37.94
N SER A 620 -6.77 52.95 39.22
CA SER A 620 -5.65 53.71 39.78
C SER A 620 -4.26 53.18 39.40
N GLU A 621 -4.15 51.93 38.98
CA GLU A 621 -2.88 51.24 38.64
C GLU A 621 -2.66 51.15 37.12
N LEU A 622 -3.67 51.49 36.32
CA LEU A 622 -3.65 51.42 34.86
C LEU A 622 -2.78 52.53 34.26
N SER A 623 -1.72 52.15 33.55
CA SER A 623 -0.74 53.07 32.98
C SER A 623 -1.31 53.87 31.80
N LEU A 624 -0.70 55.02 31.52
CA LEU A 624 -1.10 55.85 30.37
C LEU A 624 -0.86 55.12 29.03
N GLU A 625 0.19 54.31 28.94
CA GLU A 625 0.50 53.49 27.75
C GLU A 625 -0.55 52.41 27.50
N GLU A 626 -1.08 51.76 28.54
CA GLU A 626 -2.14 50.75 28.43
C GLU A 626 -3.47 51.36 27.95
N LYS A 627 -3.80 52.56 28.43
CA LYS A 627 -4.96 53.33 27.98
C LYS A 627 -4.82 53.76 26.52
N GLU A 628 -3.67 54.32 26.15
CA GLU A 628 -3.39 54.73 24.77
C GLU A 628 -3.40 53.55 23.80
N ARG A 629 -2.91 52.38 24.22
CA ARG A 629 -2.95 51.15 23.42
C ARG A 629 -4.39 50.71 23.14
N ALA A 630 -5.24 50.66 24.17
CA ALA A 630 -6.66 50.31 24.01
C ALA A 630 -7.36 51.27 23.03
N ILE A 631 -7.19 52.58 23.22
CA ILE A 631 -7.75 53.63 22.35
C ILE A 631 -7.25 53.48 20.89
N SER A 632 -5.96 53.21 20.70
CA SER A 632 -5.39 53.04 19.36
C SER A 632 -5.99 51.83 18.64
N THR A 633 -6.06 50.67 19.32
CA THR A 633 -6.64 49.45 18.72
C THR A 633 -8.15 49.56 18.49
N ALA A 634 -8.87 50.29 19.35
CA ALA A 634 -10.29 50.59 19.16
C ALA A 634 -10.52 51.44 17.90
N LYS A 635 -9.73 52.50 17.69
CA LYS A 635 -9.78 53.31 16.46
C LYS A 635 -9.46 52.49 15.21
N GLU A 636 -8.45 51.63 15.28
CA GLU A 636 -8.09 50.72 14.19
C GLU A 636 -9.26 49.77 13.84
N THR A 637 -9.91 49.21 14.86
CA THR A 637 -11.06 48.32 14.70
C THR A 637 -12.24 49.02 14.02
N LEU A 638 -12.57 50.23 14.45
CA LEU A 638 -13.65 51.02 13.85
C LEU A 638 -13.34 51.40 12.41
N ASN A 639 -12.12 51.85 12.12
CA ASN A 639 -11.71 52.19 10.77
C ASN A 639 -11.76 50.98 9.83
N ALA A 640 -11.26 49.82 10.26
CA ALA A 640 -11.32 48.59 9.49
C ALA A 640 -12.78 48.17 9.22
N SER A 641 -13.61 48.18 10.25
CA SER A 641 -15.02 47.78 10.16
C SER A 641 -15.84 48.70 9.26
N LEU A 642 -15.63 50.02 9.33
CA LEU A 642 -16.27 50.98 8.43
C LEU A 642 -15.82 50.81 6.99
N SER A 643 -14.53 50.55 6.76
CA SER A 643 -14.01 50.28 5.41
C SER A 643 -14.72 49.10 4.76
N LEU A 644 -15.11 48.09 5.54
CA LEU A 644 -15.89 46.94 5.07
C LEU A 644 -17.38 47.31 4.83
N LEU A 645 -17.98 48.05 5.76
CA LEU A 645 -19.42 48.36 5.77
C LEU A 645 -19.82 49.47 4.77
N GLU A 646 -18.94 50.42 4.46
CA GLU A 646 -19.20 51.55 3.57
C GLU A 646 -19.02 51.21 2.07
N ARG A 647 -18.70 49.95 1.71
CA ARG A 647 -18.52 49.51 0.31
C ARG A 647 -19.84 49.62 -0.48
N LYS A 648 -19.94 50.61 -1.37
CA LYS A 648 -21.12 50.84 -2.22
C LYS A 648 -21.09 50.08 -3.55
N GLU A 649 -19.95 50.07 -4.23
CA GLU A 649 -19.82 49.47 -5.58
C GLU A 649 -19.69 47.94 -5.53
N THR A 650 -19.07 47.41 -4.48
CA THR A 650 -18.90 45.97 -4.25
C THR A 650 -19.32 45.60 -2.83
N PRO A 651 -20.63 45.52 -2.55
CA PRO A 651 -21.08 45.20 -1.21
C PRO A 651 -20.62 43.79 -0.80
N TRP A 652 -20.19 43.64 0.46
CA TRP A 652 -19.55 42.43 0.96
C TRP A 652 -20.35 41.15 0.70
N LEU A 653 -19.81 40.19 -0.05
CA LEU A 653 -20.41 38.87 -0.25
C LEU A 653 -21.75 38.87 -1.02
N THR A 654 -21.99 39.85 -1.90
CA THR A 654 -23.16 39.82 -2.81
C THR A 654 -22.96 38.85 -3.96
N SER A 655 -24.00 38.08 -4.30
CA SER A 655 -23.99 37.21 -5.47
C SER A 655 -24.31 38.05 -6.72
N THR A 656 -23.48 37.96 -7.76
CA THR A 656 -23.70 38.75 -8.99
C THR A 656 -24.43 37.99 -10.09
N ASP A 657 -24.43 36.65 -10.08
CA ASP A 657 -24.76 35.88 -11.29
C ASP A 657 -25.43 34.52 -11.02
N GLN A 658 -26.66 34.49 -10.50
CA GLN A 658 -27.47 33.26 -10.51
C GLN A 658 -28.91 33.53 -10.95
N VAL A 659 -29.10 33.77 -12.25
CA VAL A 659 -30.43 33.64 -12.86
C VAL A 659 -30.64 32.16 -13.17
N TYR A 660 -31.20 31.42 -12.22
CA TYR A 660 -31.64 30.06 -12.48
C TYR A 660 -32.93 30.11 -13.32
N GLU A 661 -32.83 29.90 -14.63
CA GLU A 661 -33.96 29.80 -15.55
C GLU A 661 -34.34 28.33 -15.77
N SER A 662 -35.41 27.88 -15.12
CA SER A 662 -36.00 26.55 -15.38
C SER A 662 -37.50 26.68 -15.66
N ALA A 663 -38.00 25.86 -16.60
CA ALA A 663 -39.41 25.76 -16.94
C ALA A 663 -40.22 24.90 -15.95
N GLU A 664 -39.56 24.14 -15.07
CA GLU A 664 -40.18 23.27 -14.07
C GLU A 664 -40.01 23.82 -12.64
N PRO A 665 -40.94 23.54 -11.70
CA PRO A 665 -40.83 24.03 -10.33
C PRO A 665 -39.62 23.38 -9.63
N VAL A 666 -38.71 24.23 -9.18
CA VAL A 666 -37.47 23.84 -8.53
C VAL A 666 -37.57 24.09 -7.03
N PHE A 667 -37.04 23.17 -6.24
CA PHE A 667 -36.97 23.31 -4.79
C PHE A 667 -35.58 23.80 -4.39
N LEU A 668 -35.52 24.51 -3.28
CA LEU A 668 -34.29 24.89 -2.61
C LEU A 668 -34.11 23.95 -1.43
N GLU A 669 -32.92 23.43 -1.25
CA GLU A 669 -32.53 22.59 -0.13
C GLU A 669 -31.29 23.15 0.57
N LEU A 670 -31.31 23.18 1.90
CA LEU A 670 -30.16 23.53 2.74
C LEU A 670 -29.95 22.41 3.75
N HIS A 671 -28.73 21.84 3.75
CA HIS A 671 -28.36 20.79 4.69
C HIS A 671 -27.26 21.32 5.60
N ALA A 672 -27.45 21.14 6.91
CA ALA A 672 -26.53 21.61 7.93
C ALA A 672 -26.30 20.52 8.96
N THR A 673 -25.04 20.25 9.30
CA THR A 673 -24.68 19.45 10.47
C THR A 673 -24.09 20.37 11.51
N ALA A 674 -24.67 20.44 12.70
CA ALA A 674 -24.29 21.40 13.74
C ALA A 674 -24.32 20.81 15.15
N MET A 675 -23.61 21.43 16.07
CA MET A 675 -23.71 21.20 17.51
C MET A 675 -24.60 22.27 18.15
N LEU A 676 -25.36 21.91 19.18
CA LEU A 676 -26.12 22.88 19.97
C LEU A 676 -25.28 23.33 21.16
N CYS A 677 -25.15 24.65 21.35
CA CYS A 677 -24.36 25.22 22.43
C CYS A 677 -25.23 26.10 23.34
N LEU A 678 -25.13 25.86 24.64
CA LEU A 678 -25.77 26.69 25.67
C LEU A 678 -25.10 28.08 25.73
N PRO A 679 -25.77 29.10 26.29
CA PRO A 679 -25.16 30.41 26.54
C PRO A 679 -23.89 30.35 27.39
N SER A 680 -23.71 29.30 28.20
CA SER A 680 -22.49 29.05 28.97
C SER A 680 -21.29 28.65 28.11
N GLY A 681 -21.49 28.33 26.83
CA GLY A 681 -20.48 27.76 25.93
C GLY A 681 -20.39 26.22 25.97
N GLU A 682 -21.18 25.57 26.83
CA GLU A 682 -21.24 24.10 26.96
C GLU A 682 -22.12 23.48 25.86
N CYS A 683 -21.81 22.23 25.47
CA CYS A 683 -22.61 21.48 24.50
C CYS A 683 -23.94 21.02 25.11
N LEU A 684 -25.04 21.26 24.41
CA LEU A 684 -26.36 20.67 24.68
C LEU A 684 -26.47 19.34 23.93
N CYS A 685 -26.43 18.23 24.65
CA CYS A 685 -26.57 16.90 24.04
C CYS A 685 -27.96 16.75 23.39
N PRO A 686 -28.03 16.37 22.11
CA PRO A 686 -29.31 16.22 21.43
C PRO A 686 -30.02 14.93 21.87
N ASP A 687 -31.34 15.01 22.01
CA ASP A 687 -32.24 13.86 22.16
C ASP A 687 -33.48 14.05 21.26
N ALA A 688 -34.36 13.05 21.20
CA ALA A 688 -35.55 13.10 20.36
C ALA A 688 -36.49 14.29 20.71
N THR A 689 -36.51 14.70 21.98
CA THR A 689 -37.30 15.85 22.45
C THR A 689 -36.69 17.15 21.95
N VAL A 690 -35.37 17.32 22.15
CA VAL A 690 -34.61 18.49 21.68
C VAL A 690 -34.74 18.64 20.16
N CYS A 691 -34.59 17.56 19.38
CA CYS A 691 -34.76 17.61 17.93
C CYS A 691 -36.19 18.04 17.53
N THR A 692 -37.22 17.52 18.21
CA THR A 692 -38.62 17.87 17.94
C THR A 692 -38.91 19.34 18.29
N THR A 693 -38.41 19.81 19.44
CA THR A 693 -38.58 21.21 19.86
C THR A 693 -37.83 22.16 18.94
N LEU A 694 -36.60 21.81 18.53
CA LEU A 694 -35.81 22.59 17.58
C LEU A 694 -36.51 22.68 16.22
N MET A 695 -37.00 21.55 15.69
CA MET A 695 -37.77 21.52 14.46
C MET A 695 -38.99 22.46 14.53
N SER A 696 -39.75 22.42 15.63
CA SER A 696 -40.90 23.32 15.85
C SER A 696 -40.50 24.80 15.95
N ALA A 697 -39.37 25.10 16.58
CA ALA A 697 -38.84 26.45 16.69
C ALA A 697 -38.38 27.01 15.34
N LEU A 698 -37.74 26.18 14.51
CA LEU A 698 -37.36 26.53 13.14
C LEU A 698 -38.59 26.80 12.26
N TYR A 699 -39.64 25.98 12.34
CA TYR A 699 -40.92 26.26 11.66
C TYR A 699 -41.54 27.59 12.10
N SER A 700 -41.50 27.87 13.40
CA SER A 700 -42.03 29.11 13.97
C SER A 700 -41.27 30.35 13.49
N SER A 701 -40.03 30.20 13.05
CA SER A 701 -39.19 31.30 12.53
C SER A 701 -39.55 31.72 11.09
N ALA A 702 -40.23 30.85 10.32
CA ALA A 702 -40.64 31.15 8.94
C ALA A 702 -42.01 31.85 8.85
N GLY A 703 -42.90 31.64 9.83
CA GLY A 703 -44.30 32.09 9.81
C GLY A 703 -45.23 31.13 9.06
N GLU A 704 -46.46 30.96 9.56
CA GLU A 704 -47.41 29.95 9.08
C GLU A 704 -47.79 30.10 7.59
N GLU A 705 -47.97 31.35 7.12
CA GLU A 705 -48.31 31.62 5.72
C GLU A 705 -47.18 31.22 4.75
N VAL A 706 -45.93 31.44 5.15
CA VAL A 706 -44.75 31.09 4.33
C VAL A 706 -44.56 29.58 4.29
N VAL A 707 -44.78 28.89 5.42
CA VAL A 707 -44.69 27.43 5.50
C VAL A 707 -45.65 26.77 4.51
N LEU A 708 -46.90 27.23 4.45
CA LEU A 708 -47.91 26.70 3.54
C LEU A 708 -47.66 27.10 2.08
N SER A 709 -47.41 28.38 1.82
CA SER A 709 -47.26 28.90 0.45
C SER A 709 -46.01 28.35 -0.25
N ARG A 710 -44.92 28.13 0.49
CA ARG A 710 -43.65 27.61 -0.03
C ARG A 710 -43.44 26.12 0.20
N GLN A 711 -44.40 25.43 0.79
CA GLN A 711 -44.29 24.01 1.16
C GLN A 711 -42.99 23.74 1.93
N LEU A 712 -42.69 24.59 2.92
CA LEU A 712 -41.45 24.47 3.70
C LEU A 712 -41.48 23.17 4.50
N MET A 713 -40.46 22.35 4.33
CA MET A 713 -40.20 21.17 5.13
C MET A 713 -38.91 21.36 5.90
N ILE A 714 -38.96 21.02 7.19
CA ILE A 714 -37.83 21.05 8.11
C ILE A 714 -37.75 19.68 8.76
N ASN A 715 -36.58 19.06 8.69
CA ASN A 715 -36.26 17.83 9.38
C ASN A 715 -35.04 18.06 10.27
N VAL A 716 -35.11 17.56 11.50
CA VAL A 716 -34.03 17.62 12.48
C VAL A 716 -33.84 16.23 13.07
N SER A 717 -32.64 15.69 12.96
CA SER A 717 -32.30 14.36 13.49
C SER A 717 -30.94 14.38 14.17
N ILE A 718 -30.72 13.45 15.11
CA ILE A 718 -29.38 13.22 15.67
C ILE A 718 -28.50 12.66 14.56
N SER A 719 -27.27 13.16 14.43
CA SER A 719 -26.36 12.70 13.39
C SER A 719 -25.96 11.25 13.61
N SER A 720 -25.92 10.48 12.53
CA SER A 720 -25.49 9.08 12.56
C SER A 720 -23.98 8.92 12.82
N ARG A 721 -23.20 9.99 12.64
CA ARG A 721 -21.73 10.00 12.76
C ARG A 721 -21.24 10.47 14.13
N ASP A 722 -21.95 11.39 14.77
CA ASP A 722 -21.61 11.91 16.09
C ASP A 722 -22.89 12.17 16.89
N ASN A 723 -22.98 11.55 18.07
CA ASN A 723 -24.13 11.64 18.95
C ASN A 723 -24.33 13.04 19.56
N TYR A 724 -23.34 13.95 19.45
CA TYR A 724 -23.45 15.34 19.89
C TYR A 724 -23.87 16.30 18.78
N CYS A 725 -23.90 15.84 17.53
CA CYS A 725 -24.28 16.65 16.38
C CYS A 725 -25.72 16.36 15.95
N ILE A 726 -26.37 17.36 15.38
CA ILE A 726 -27.67 17.27 14.71
C ILE A 726 -27.51 17.52 13.22
N ASP A 727 -28.31 16.81 12.42
CA ASP A 727 -28.49 17.06 11.00
C ASP A 727 -29.82 17.80 10.81
N VAL A 728 -29.76 18.95 10.14
CA VAL A 728 -30.89 19.84 9.83
C VAL A 728 -31.01 19.93 8.32
N VAL A 729 -32.18 19.54 7.80
CA VAL A 729 -32.51 19.63 6.38
C VAL A 729 -33.72 20.52 6.21
N LEU A 730 -33.54 21.62 5.46
CA LEU A 730 -34.61 22.53 5.08
C LEU A 730 -34.89 22.40 3.58
N ARG A 731 -36.16 22.33 3.19
CA ARG A 731 -36.58 22.28 1.77
C ARG A 731 -37.79 23.16 1.51
N CYS A 732 -37.78 23.98 0.46
CA CYS A 732 -38.95 24.78 0.07
C CYS A 732 -39.01 25.06 -1.44
N VAL A 733 -40.19 25.40 -1.96
CA VAL A 733 -40.39 25.77 -3.37
C VAL A 733 -39.69 27.11 -3.67
N ALA A 734 -38.88 27.20 -4.73
CA ALA A 734 -38.24 28.43 -5.20
C ALA A 734 -39.26 29.43 -5.76
N ILE A 735 -39.07 30.72 -5.50
CA ILE A 735 -39.95 31.81 -5.99
C ILE A 735 -39.11 32.95 -6.59
N ALA A 736 -39.76 33.86 -7.31
CA ALA A 736 -39.10 35.06 -7.84
C ALA A 736 -38.48 35.89 -6.70
N GLY A 737 -37.20 36.24 -6.83
CA GLY A 737 -36.42 36.96 -5.82
C GLY A 737 -35.95 36.10 -4.64
N ASP A 738 -36.28 34.80 -4.62
CA ASP A 738 -35.74 33.81 -3.69
C ASP A 738 -35.66 32.42 -4.35
N GLY A 739 -34.62 32.27 -5.16
CA GLY A 739 -34.29 31.06 -5.92
C GLY A 739 -34.49 31.19 -7.42
N LEU A 740 -35.35 32.12 -7.87
CA LEU A 740 -35.60 32.42 -9.29
C LEU A 740 -35.38 33.91 -9.57
N GLY A 741 -34.67 34.23 -10.66
CA GLY A 741 -34.39 35.62 -11.03
C GLY A 741 -33.39 36.33 -10.09
N PRO A 742 -33.19 37.65 -10.25
CA PRO A 742 -32.23 38.42 -9.45
C PRO A 742 -32.63 38.50 -7.98
N ASN A 743 -31.66 38.28 -7.08
CA ASN A 743 -31.83 38.35 -5.62
C ASN A 743 -31.52 39.75 -5.08
N ASP A 744 -32.46 40.68 -5.22
CA ASP A 744 -32.26 42.10 -4.86
C ASP A 744 -31.84 42.34 -3.39
N LEU A 745 -32.17 41.43 -2.47
CA LEU A 745 -31.87 41.57 -1.04
C LEU A 745 -30.55 40.91 -0.60
N ASN A 746 -30.03 39.94 -1.36
CA ASN A 746 -28.80 39.19 -1.01
C ASN A 746 -28.77 38.69 0.46
N ASN A 747 -29.90 38.18 0.94
CA ASN A 747 -30.13 37.86 2.36
C ASN A 747 -30.34 36.36 2.62
N GLY A 748 -30.11 35.53 1.60
CA GLY A 748 -30.19 34.07 1.64
C GLY A 748 -31.61 33.53 1.59
N GLY A 749 -32.59 34.39 1.36
CA GLY A 749 -33.99 33.99 1.25
C GLY A 749 -34.59 33.46 2.56
N ILE A 750 -35.64 32.66 2.42
CA ILE A 750 -36.33 32.04 3.56
C ILE A 750 -35.45 31.03 4.28
N LEU A 751 -34.70 30.20 3.55
CA LEU A 751 -33.85 29.17 4.16
C LEU A 751 -32.73 29.81 4.99
N GLY A 752 -32.08 30.86 4.47
CA GLY A 752 -31.11 31.65 5.22
C GLY A 752 -31.73 32.37 6.42
N THR A 753 -32.98 32.84 6.32
CA THR A 753 -33.69 33.49 7.44
C THR A 753 -33.95 32.51 8.58
N VAL A 754 -34.48 31.33 8.27
CA VAL A 754 -34.80 30.29 9.27
C VAL A 754 -33.53 29.81 9.97
N MET A 755 -32.47 29.52 9.21
CA MET A 755 -31.19 29.09 9.79
C MET A 755 -30.54 30.18 10.65
N ALA A 756 -30.62 31.45 10.24
CA ALA A 756 -30.04 32.55 11.00
C ALA A 756 -30.62 32.68 12.41
N ALA A 757 -31.89 32.32 12.64
CA ALA A 757 -32.48 32.29 13.98
C ALA A 757 -31.76 31.29 14.90
N GLY A 758 -31.35 30.13 14.37
CA GLY A 758 -30.57 29.13 15.10
C GLY A 758 -29.15 29.59 15.40
N PHE A 759 -28.47 30.22 14.44
CA PHE A 759 -27.11 30.74 14.63
C PHE A 759 -27.04 31.89 15.62
N LYS A 760 -28.05 32.79 15.61
CA LYS A 760 -28.12 33.93 16.53
C LYS A 760 -28.59 33.54 17.95
N GLY A 761 -29.07 32.32 18.14
CA GLY A 761 -29.62 31.85 19.42
C GLY A 761 -31.00 32.42 19.75
N GLU A 762 -31.76 32.78 18.72
CA GLU A 762 -33.02 33.53 18.81
C GLU A 762 -34.22 32.68 18.34
N LEU A 763 -34.14 31.38 18.58
CA LEU A 763 -35.17 30.42 18.18
C LEU A 763 -36.46 30.63 19.00
N PRO A 764 -37.61 30.95 18.36
CA PRO A 764 -38.86 31.14 19.05
C PRO A 764 -39.29 29.88 19.79
N ARG A 765 -39.68 30.01 21.06
CA ARG A 765 -40.18 28.90 21.90
C ARG A 765 -39.16 27.77 22.10
N PHE A 766 -37.88 28.04 21.87
CA PHE A 766 -36.77 27.18 22.26
C PHE A 766 -36.08 27.72 23.52
N GLN A 767 -35.05 27.02 24.01
CA GLN A 767 -34.25 27.51 25.12
C GLN A 767 -33.49 28.79 24.69
N ALA A 768 -33.68 29.87 25.45
CA ALA A 768 -33.12 31.19 25.13
C ALA A 768 -31.59 31.16 25.08
N GLY A 769 -31.02 31.74 24.01
CA GLY A 769 -29.58 31.88 23.81
C GLY A 769 -28.86 30.59 23.43
N VAL A 770 -29.57 29.49 23.13
CA VAL A 770 -28.94 28.29 22.57
C VAL A 770 -28.64 28.50 21.09
N THR A 771 -27.37 28.44 20.73
CA THR A 771 -26.88 28.66 19.37
C THR A 771 -26.57 27.34 18.65
N MET A 772 -26.59 27.37 17.32
CA MET A 772 -26.09 26.29 16.47
C MET A 772 -24.65 26.58 16.05
N GLU A 773 -23.69 25.75 16.47
CA GLU A 773 -22.32 25.81 15.95
C GLU A 773 -22.16 24.86 14.76
N ILE A 774 -21.97 25.40 13.57
CA ILE A 774 -21.95 24.62 12.33
C ILE A 774 -20.69 23.76 12.22
N SER A 775 -20.84 22.52 11.78
CA SER A 775 -19.73 21.71 11.30
C SER A 775 -19.71 21.69 9.76
N ARG A 776 -20.86 21.44 9.13
CA ARG A 776 -20.96 21.37 7.68
C ARG A 776 -22.20 22.09 7.20
N LEU A 777 -22.07 22.90 6.15
CA LEU A 777 -23.18 23.64 5.56
C LEU A 777 -23.11 23.65 4.04
N ASP A 778 -24.20 23.24 3.41
CA ASP A 778 -24.31 23.19 1.96
C ASP A 778 -25.76 23.56 1.55
N ALA A 779 -25.92 24.11 0.34
CA ALA A 779 -27.23 24.44 -0.21
C ALA A 779 -27.29 24.12 -1.71
N TRP A 780 -28.45 23.65 -2.17
CA TRP A 780 -28.67 23.18 -3.53
C TRP A 780 -30.06 23.51 -4.05
N TYR A 781 -30.19 23.49 -5.36
CA TYR A 781 -31.45 23.31 -6.05
C TYR A 781 -31.75 21.81 -6.14
N SER A 782 -33.01 21.42 -5.97
CA SER A 782 -33.47 20.04 -6.09
C SER A 782 -34.71 19.92 -6.98
N ASP A 783 -34.92 18.74 -7.56
CA ASP A 783 -36.16 18.40 -8.28
C ASP A 783 -37.33 18.10 -7.30
N LYS A 784 -38.47 17.61 -7.82
CA LYS A 784 -39.63 17.22 -7.01
C LYS A 784 -39.35 15.95 -6.20
N GLU A 785 -38.56 15.05 -6.76
CA GLU A 785 -38.17 13.75 -6.22
C GLU A 785 -37.14 13.87 -5.08
N GLY A 786 -36.49 15.02 -4.93
CA GLY A 786 -35.46 15.29 -3.92
C GLY A 786 -34.03 15.02 -4.40
N THR A 787 -33.83 14.87 -5.71
CA THR A 787 -32.49 14.77 -6.30
C THR A 787 -31.86 16.15 -6.36
N LEU A 788 -30.64 16.28 -5.83
CA LEU A 788 -29.88 17.53 -5.86
C LEU A 788 -29.36 17.79 -7.29
N VAL A 789 -29.57 18.99 -7.80
CA VAL A 789 -29.29 19.38 -9.19
C VAL A 789 -28.03 20.24 -9.28
N CYS A 790 -28.03 21.42 -8.67
CA CYS A 790 -26.89 22.34 -8.70
C CYS A 790 -26.74 23.14 -7.39
N PRO A 791 -25.54 23.64 -7.06
CA PRO A 791 -25.31 24.39 -5.83
C PRO A 791 -26.04 25.75 -5.79
N ALA A 792 -26.76 26.02 -4.70
CA ALA A 792 -27.44 27.29 -4.42
C ALA A 792 -26.61 28.16 -3.47
N THR A 793 -25.38 28.49 -3.87
CA THR A 793 -24.38 29.17 -3.01
C THR A 793 -24.87 30.53 -2.48
N TYR A 794 -25.76 31.22 -3.21
CA TYR A 794 -26.35 32.48 -2.76
C TYR A 794 -27.08 32.37 -1.41
N ILE A 795 -27.64 31.19 -1.07
CA ILE A 795 -28.34 30.95 0.19
C ILE A 795 -27.34 31.04 1.35
N VAL A 796 -26.22 30.33 1.22
CA VAL A 796 -25.16 30.31 2.24
C VAL A 796 -24.46 31.67 2.33
N LYS A 797 -24.19 32.32 1.18
CA LYS A 797 -23.63 33.69 1.16
C LYS A 797 -24.56 34.67 1.89
N GLY A 798 -25.84 34.66 1.55
CA GLY A 798 -26.82 35.54 2.18
C GLY A 798 -27.08 35.24 3.66
N LEU A 799 -26.99 33.97 4.07
CA LEU A 799 -26.97 33.57 5.48
C LEU A 799 -25.76 34.14 6.21
N CYS A 800 -24.55 34.03 5.63
CA CYS A 800 -23.35 34.65 6.19
C CYS A 800 -23.51 36.17 6.33
N ARG A 801 -24.09 36.87 5.33
CA ARG A 801 -24.43 38.30 5.42
C ARG A 801 -25.38 38.60 6.58
N ARG A 802 -26.44 37.81 6.73
CA ARG A 802 -27.45 37.98 7.78
C ARG A 802 -26.90 37.75 9.20
N CYS A 803 -25.86 36.95 9.33
CA CYS A 803 -25.22 36.63 10.60
C CYS A 803 -24.03 37.57 10.89
N CYS A 804 -23.12 37.75 9.94
CA CYS A 804 -21.84 38.43 10.13
C CYS A 804 -21.96 39.96 10.13
N LEU A 805 -22.72 40.56 9.20
CA LEU A 805 -22.77 42.03 9.07
C LEU A 805 -23.41 42.72 10.29
N PRO A 806 -24.57 42.26 10.81
CA PRO A 806 -25.10 42.80 12.06
C PRO A 806 -24.11 42.68 13.21
N GLU A 807 -23.38 41.56 13.28
CA GLU A 807 -22.42 41.33 14.34
C GLU A 807 -21.18 42.24 14.22
N VAL A 808 -20.68 42.54 13.02
CA VAL A 808 -19.64 43.57 12.82
C VAL A 808 -20.12 44.95 13.29
N ILE A 809 -21.37 45.31 13.01
CA ILE A 809 -21.95 46.58 13.45
C ILE A 809 -22.09 46.61 14.98
N LEU A 810 -22.60 45.54 15.61
CA LEU A 810 -22.74 45.47 17.06
C LEU A 810 -21.39 45.53 17.78
N ARG A 811 -20.37 44.85 17.24
CA ARG A 811 -18.98 44.95 17.71
C ARG A 811 -18.43 46.37 17.57
N SER A 812 -18.72 47.03 16.46
CA SER A 812 -18.35 48.43 16.24
C SER A 812 -19.05 49.37 17.24
N MET A 813 -20.34 49.15 17.52
CA MET A 813 -21.08 49.90 18.55
C MET A 813 -20.46 49.70 19.94
N GLN A 814 -20.10 48.46 20.30
CA GLN A 814 -19.43 48.16 21.56
C GLN A 814 -18.09 48.90 21.68
N VAL A 815 -17.28 48.91 20.62
CA VAL A 815 -16.00 49.65 20.59
C VAL A 815 -16.24 51.16 20.70
N SER A 816 -17.26 51.70 20.03
CA SER A 816 -17.63 53.11 20.12
C SER A 816 -18.03 53.52 21.54
N VAL A 817 -18.78 52.66 22.26
CA VAL A 817 -19.14 52.89 23.68
C VAL A 817 -17.88 52.93 24.56
N SER A 818 -16.95 51.99 24.39
CA SER A 818 -15.68 51.99 25.16
C SER A 818 -14.81 53.22 24.88
N LEU A 819 -14.70 53.64 23.61
CA LEU A 819 -13.97 54.88 23.27
C LEU A 819 -14.60 56.11 23.92
N MET A 820 -15.94 56.20 23.87
CA MET A 820 -16.66 57.29 24.50
C MET A 820 -16.44 57.27 26.01
N GLY A 821 -16.53 56.11 26.68
CA GLY A 821 -16.21 55.96 28.11
C GLY A 821 -14.76 56.32 28.46
N SER A 822 -13.84 56.27 27.50
CA SER A 822 -12.44 56.68 27.65
C SER A 822 -12.20 58.19 27.39
N GLY A 823 -13.25 58.98 27.15
CA GLY A 823 -13.12 60.42 26.88
C GLY A 823 -12.82 60.79 25.43
N VAL A 824 -12.85 59.82 24.50
CA VAL A 824 -12.54 60.04 23.08
C VAL A 824 -13.82 59.95 22.27
N LEU A 825 -14.19 61.04 21.60
CA LEU A 825 -15.34 61.05 20.68
C LEU A 825 -14.98 60.25 19.39
N PRO A 826 -15.67 59.14 19.07
CA PRO A 826 -15.47 58.44 17.82
C PRO A 826 -16.20 59.14 16.66
N ASP A 827 -15.47 59.55 15.62
CA ASP A 827 -16.00 60.25 14.44
C ASP A 827 -17.01 59.43 13.62
N CYS A 828 -17.13 58.13 13.90
CA CYS A 828 -17.88 57.18 13.09
C CYS A 828 -19.19 56.69 13.70
N HIS A 829 -19.49 57.04 14.95
CA HIS A 829 -20.66 56.51 15.65
C HIS A 829 -21.98 56.85 14.94
N ASP A 830 -22.15 58.12 14.56
CA ASP A 830 -23.34 58.58 13.83
C ASP A 830 -23.48 57.86 12.47
N LYS A 831 -22.36 57.50 11.84
CA LYS A 831 -22.35 56.74 10.58
C LYS A 831 -22.85 55.32 10.76
N LEU A 832 -22.53 54.65 11.88
CA LEU A 832 -23.06 53.30 12.16
C LEU A 832 -24.60 53.33 12.29
N ILE A 833 -25.14 54.39 12.90
CA ILE A 833 -26.59 54.62 12.98
C ILE A 833 -27.17 54.87 11.59
N GLU A 834 -26.52 55.71 10.77
CA GLU A 834 -26.94 55.96 9.40
C GLU A 834 -26.92 54.68 8.54
N LEU A 835 -25.90 53.83 8.66
CA LEU A 835 -25.81 52.57 7.93
C LEU A 835 -26.97 51.61 8.27
N VAL A 836 -27.42 51.57 9.52
CA VAL A 836 -28.58 50.72 9.92
C VAL A 836 -29.92 51.38 9.56
N GLY A 837 -30.04 52.70 9.73
CA GLY A 837 -31.28 53.45 9.55
C GLY A 837 -31.57 53.92 8.12
N SER A 838 -30.56 53.96 7.25
CA SER A 838 -30.71 54.40 5.86
C SER A 838 -31.43 53.36 4.99
N PRO A 839 -32.17 53.82 3.95
CA PRO A 839 -32.77 52.91 2.96
C PRO A 839 -31.73 52.22 2.08
N GLU A 840 -30.51 52.79 1.98
CA GLU A 840 -29.35 52.23 1.29
C GLU A 840 -28.08 52.61 2.05
N PRO A 841 -27.22 51.66 2.47
CA PRO A 841 -27.35 50.21 2.31
C PRO A 841 -28.44 49.62 3.23
N ARG A 842 -29.24 48.67 2.72
CA ARG A 842 -30.37 48.07 3.45
C ARG A 842 -29.91 47.18 4.61
N PHE A 843 -29.12 47.60 5.61
CA PHE A 843 -28.69 46.68 6.67
C PHE A 843 -29.82 46.27 7.63
N LEU A 844 -30.83 47.13 7.81
CA LEU A 844 -31.94 46.90 8.74
C LEU A 844 -32.61 45.52 8.59
N HIS A 845 -32.78 45.01 7.37
CA HIS A 845 -33.44 43.72 7.12
C HIS A 845 -32.60 42.49 7.46
N LEU A 846 -31.30 42.66 7.73
CA LEU A 846 -30.39 41.60 8.17
C LEU A 846 -30.42 41.40 9.69
N PHE A 847 -30.80 42.44 10.43
CA PHE A 847 -30.91 42.37 11.88
C PHE A 847 -32.13 41.57 12.28
N SER A 848 -31.99 40.85 13.39
CA SER A 848 -33.12 40.34 14.12
C SER A 848 -33.69 41.37 15.10
N GLN A 849 -34.85 41.09 15.68
CA GLN A 849 -35.46 41.96 16.68
C GLN A 849 -34.57 42.08 17.94
N GLN A 850 -33.94 41.00 18.37
CA GLN A 850 -33.08 41.01 19.55
C GLN A 850 -31.76 41.75 19.29
N GLN A 851 -31.15 41.58 18.10
CA GLN A 851 -29.98 42.36 17.71
C GLN A 851 -30.30 43.86 17.57
N LEU A 852 -31.49 44.23 17.08
CA LEU A 852 -31.91 45.64 17.07
C LEU A 852 -32.09 46.20 18.48
N GLN A 853 -32.62 45.39 19.41
CA GLN A 853 -32.72 45.79 20.80
C GLN A 853 -31.33 46.00 21.41
N GLU A 854 -30.38 45.09 21.15
CA GLU A 854 -28.99 45.23 21.59
C GLU A 854 -28.32 46.47 20.99
N PHE A 855 -28.51 46.71 19.68
CA PHE A 855 -28.03 47.90 19.00
C PHE A 855 -28.51 49.19 19.67
N LEU A 856 -29.80 49.27 20.02
CA LEU A 856 -30.38 50.41 20.74
C LEU A 856 -29.86 50.53 22.19
N LEU A 857 -29.51 49.42 22.84
CA LEU A 857 -28.88 49.44 24.16
C LEU A 857 -27.48 50.04 24.08
N PHE A 858 -26.66 49.66 23.12
CA PHE A 858 -25.35 50.29 22.92
C PHE A 858 -25.46 51.78 22.60
N GLU A 859 -26.45 52.18 21.79
CA GLU A 859 -26.65 53.61 21.53
C GLU A 859 -27.06 54.39 22.79
N ARG A 860 -27.89 53.77 23.63
CA ARG A 860 -28.25 54.35 24.92
C ARG A 860 -27.02 54.49 25.82
N GLU A 861 -26.17 53.47 25.91
CA GLU A 861 -24.94 53.49 26.70
C GLU A 861 -23.97 54.56 26.20
N TYR A 862 -23.77 54.64 24.87
CA TYR A 862 -22.95 55.67 24.25
C TYR A 862 -23.45 57.08 24.61
N SER A 863 -24.77 57.31 24.50
CA SER A 863 -25.40 58.59 24.85
C SER A 863 -25.21 58.95 26.31
N ILE A 864 -25.27 57.97 27.22
CA ILE A 864 -25.00 58.17 28.65
C ILE A 864 -23.56 58.59 28.87
N CYS A 865 -22.58 57.85 28.33
CA CYS A 865 -21.15 58.20 28.46
C CYS A 865 -20.84 59.59 27.88
N LYS A 866 -21.49 59.96 26.77
CA LYS A 866 -21.36 61.29 26.16
C LYS A 866 -21.91 62.40 27.05
N MET A 867 -23.01 62.14 27.77
CA MET A 867 -23.58 63.11 28.72
C MET A 867 -22.71 63.25 29.97
N GLU A 868 -22.19 62.15 30.51
CA GLU A 868 -21.29 62.16 31.67
C GLU A 868 -20.02 62.99 31.39
N LEU A 869 -19.43 62.85 30.21
CA LEU A 869 -18.29 63.65 29.76
C LEU A 869 -18.60 65.12 29.46
N ALA A 870 -19.87 65.48 29.30
CA ALA A 870 -20.29 66.87 29.16
C ALA A 870 -20.60 67.52 30.52
N GLU A 871 -20.79 66.72 31.58
CA GLU A 871 -21.01 67.17 32.96
C GLU A 871 -19.70 67.28 33.77
N GLU A 872 -18.66 66.50 33.42
CA GLU A 872 -17.26 66.68 33.86
C GLU A 872 -16.56 67.86 33.15
#